data_AF-D6MY29-F1
#
_entry.id   AF-D6MY29-F1
#
_cell.length_a   1.000
_cell.length_b   1.000
_cell.length_c   1.000
_cell.angle_alpha   90.00
_cell.angle_beta   90.00
_cell.angle_gamma   90.00
#
_symmetry.space_group_name_H-M   'P 1'
#
loop_
_entity.id
_entity.type
_entity.pdbx_description
1 polymer ?
#
loop_
_entity_poly.entity_id
_entity_poly.type
_entity_poly.pdbx_seq_one_letter_code
_entity_poly.pdbx_strand_id
1 'polypeptide(L)'
;MLSLFNFLKGKKNEDDKEKRQEKPRRRDRENKRKSLASAFILLLLISSTFSAGYAAAWPWDGAVEKVKSAYNSAKEWIGDHKAEVIGGMMIIGGVVLSATGVGASVGAPLIYAGTAMVGLGTVYHYITDTSGKKTTTQNPPRNATENATINDDDIDDVKKALDHATQAAHKAAAELTAKLRSDFVEYGNGGTAGQVLIHIYGPGLIYGFSAFPVQIRLEIPNQPVPFNKVHITEVTAYVIDENNRTYWTRVWNSSTFRQGGYIADTLDLVTVMKAPDPLVYQIRDAIVTGQISRELYDKIWNTSTTHFEIRVIVKGYQEAWKTDSSVSNQSSCPSDGHWYEDACWVHDKDIDFTLKAETTTAWGHVTGNTDVATIDGGMLGSLPIKFLQSLDLSGKWVLYQNKYAGALSDFIIITAASPVHVLNSTAMYKFLITPNPGYFQPANPKISDEYRFVTLRVIEGGRMELADTTTGHIGDLTEPTFFGLTAHYTDAPGTLDYHALGLVYAYVERDDGVKIPIWLAAEPMISVLSNTYTVMKDQDVKNLIDLYKKKDREKINATTKAMINSLQEKIDEAEQLLAKAKGMNNENAIEYAQGAIDEYKAAINDLQKAAQQDDYQMFLNYLNAAKKHEMAGDYYVNAARKALNGDLEQAKIDAEKAKEYSNLAKEYEPGFSLGGLLGGDTGKKVLAALIISIILAGAIYIFVGNKRLAALVFFVSIILLLLAFGAFKLPDLPKLPHV
;
A
#
# COMPACT_ATOMS: atom_id res chain seq x y z
N MET A 1 50.91 -44.27 -29.21
CA MET A 1 52.11 -43.66 -28.59
C MET A 1 51.86 -43.61 -27.09
N LEU A 2 52.33 -44.63 -26.36
CA LEU A 2 53.47 -44.53 -25.42
C LEU A 2 53.10 -43.65 -24.21
N SER A 3 52.66 -44.22 -23.07
CA SER A 3 53.50 -44.78 -21.97
C SER A 3 54.20 -43.65 -21.20
N LEU A 4 54.08 -43.44 -19.88
CA LEU A 4 53.93 -44.32 -18.69
C LEU A 4 52.88 -43.73 -17.70
N PHE A 5 51.97 -44.45 -17.00
CA PHE A 5 52.10 -45.54 -16.00
C PHE A 5 52.84 -45.11 -14.71
N ASN A 6 52.55 -45.49 -13.45
CA ASN A 6 51.59 -46.33 -12.72
C ASN A 6 51.85 -46.01 -11.21
N PHE A 7 50.89 -45.92 -10.30
CA PHE A 7 50.27 -47.04 -9.54
C PHE A 7 51.13 -47.66 -8.42
N LEU A 8 50.68 -47.46 -7.18
CA LEU A 8 50.56 -48.41 -6.05
C LEU A 8 51.60 -49.54 -5.87
N LYS A 9 52.16 -49.58 -4.66
CA LYS A 9 52.42 -50.80 -3.88
C LYS A 9 52.05 -50.47 -2.41
N GLY A 10 51.25 -51.23 -1.67
CA GLY A 10 50.74 -52.57 -1.91
C GLY A 10 49.44 -52.85 -1.14
N LYS A 11 48.71 -53.80 -1.70
CA LYS A 11 47.50 -54.45 -1.22
C LYS A 11 47.89 -55.62 -0.28
N LYS A 12 46.90 -56.12 0.49
CA LYS A 12 46.81 -57.43 1.18
C LYS A 12 47.60 -57.52 2.51
N ASN A 13 47.07 -58.02 3.63
CA ASN A 13 46.05 -59.05 3.91
C ASN A 13 45.47 -58.88 5.35
N GLU A 14 44.18 -59.12 5.57
CA GLU A 14 43.59 -60.24 6.37
C GLU A 14 43.47 -59.95 7.88
N ASP A 15 42.21 -59.92 8.32
CA ASP A 15 41.66 -60.63 9.49
C ASP A 15 42.61 -60.89 10.67
N ASP A 16 42.33 -60.30 11.83
CA ASP A 16 41.53 -60.97 12.86
C ASP A 16 41.59 -60.22 14.22
N LYS A 17 40.43 -60.14 14.83
CA LYS A 17 40.16 -60.33 16.27
C LYS A 17 40.88 -59.48 17.35
N GLU A 18 39.97 -58.74 18.00
CA GLU A 18 39.66 -58.86 19.44
C GLU A 18 40.49 -58.09 20.48
N LYS A 19 39.68 -57.37 21.28
CA LYS A 19 39.76 -57.11 22.72
C LYS A 19 40.80 -56.08 23.17
N ARG A 20 40.54 -55.21 24.15
CA ARG A 20 39.38 -54.67 24.90
C ARG A 20 40.05 -53.95 26.10
N GLN A 21 39.32 -53.03 26.73
CA GLN A 21 39.54 -52.41 28.06
C GLN A 21 40.37 -51.11 28.12
N GLU A 22 39.96 -50.03 28.80
CA GLU A 22 38.67 -49.63 29.39
C GLU A 22 38.70 -48.13 29.81
N LYS A 23 37.50 -47.59 30.03
CA LYS A 23 37.01 -46.25 30.46
C LYS A 23 37.52 -45.79 31.86
N PRO A 24 37.31 -44.53 32.37
CA PRO A 24 36.04 -43.77 32.26
C PRO A 24 36.06 -42.22 32.29
N ARG A 25 35.01 -41.60 31.70
CA ARG A 25 34.35 -40.36 32.18
C ARG A 25 33.05 -40.13 31.40
N ARG A 26 31.95 -40.75 31.85
CA ARG A 26 30.58 -40.51 31.32
C ARG A 26 29.53 -40.14 32.39
N ARG A 27 29.92 -40.01 33.68
CA ARG A 27 28.97 -39.75 34.77
C ARG A 27 28.53 -38.28 34.94
N ASP A 28 29.32 -37.28 34.51
CA ASP A 28 28.95 -35.86 34.74
C ASP A 28 27.93 -35.28 33.75
N ARG A 29 27.87 -35.78 32.52
CA ARG A 29 26.89 -35.29 31.53
C ARG A 29 25.49 -35.84 31.76
N GLU A 30 25.37 -37.04 32.34
CA GLU A 30 24.09 -37.65 32.63
C GLU A 30 23.40 -37.00 33.84
N ASN A 31 24.17 -36.61 34.87
CA ASN A 31 23.64 -35.88 36.03
C ASN A 31 23.20 -34.45 35.66
N LYS A 32 23.91 -33.75 34.76
CA LYS A 32 23.48 -32.43 34.24
C LYS A 32 22.22 -32.50 33.38
N ARG A 33 22.06 -33.56 32.57
CA ARG A 33 20.83 -33.77 31.78
C ARG A 33 19.64 -34.17 32.65
N LYS A 34 19.86 -34.99 33.69
CA LYS A 34 18.82 -35.35 34.65
C LYS A 34 18.38 -34.16 35.51
N SER A 35 19.30 -33.26 35.90
CA SER A 35 18.93 -32.04 36.64
C SER A 35 18.14 -31.04 35.79
N LEU A 36 18.49 -30.88 34.50
CA LEU A 36 17.76 -30.04 33.54
C LEU A 36 16.39 -30.62 33.21
N ALA A 37 16.27 -31.94 33.02
CA ALA A 37 14.99 -32.60 32.79
C ALA A 37 14.08 -32.53 34.03
N SER A 38 14.63 -32.67 35.25
CA SER A 38 13.86 -32.47 36.48
C SER A 38 13.44 -31.02 36.69
N ALA A 39 14.27 -30.04 36.30
CA ALA A 39 13.91 -28.62 36.34
C ALA A 39 12.82 -28.29 35.30
N PHE A 40 12.87 -28.93 34.13
CA PHE A 40 11.87 -28.81 33.07
C PHE A 40 10.52 -29.44 33.46
N ILE A 41 10.54 -30.62 34.08
CA ILE A 41 9.33 -31.27 34.62
C ILE A 41 8.73 -30.45 35.78
N LEU A 42 9.58 -29.87 36.64
CA LEU A 42 9.13 -28.96 37.71
C LEU A 42 8.47 -27.70 37.12
N LEU A 43 9.04 -27.11 36.06
CA LEU A 43 8.47 -25.96 35.35
C LEU A 43 7.16 -26.30 34.64
N LEU A 44 7.02 -27.49 34.07
CA LEU A 44 5.78 -27.97 33.48
C LEU A 44 4.69 -28.19 34.55
N LEU A 45 5.03 -28.79 35.70
CA LEU A 45 4.12 -28.97 36.83
C LEU A 45 3.70 -27.63 37.47
N ILE A 46 4.60 -26.65 37.50
CA ILE A 46 4.28 -25.28 37.91
C ILE A 46 3.40 -24.61 36.85
N SER A 47 3.61 -24.80 35.56
CA SER A 47 2.74 -24.21 34.53
C SER A 47 1.33 -24.81 34.47
N SER A 48 1.20 -26.13 34.72
CA SER A 48 -0.09 -26.83 34.68
C SER A 48 -0.97 -26.58 35.91
N THR A 49 -0.40 -26.03 36.99
CA THR A 49 -1.15 -25.64 38.19
C THR A 49 -1.69 -24.20 38.14
N PHE A 50 -1.24 -23.39 37.18
CA PHE A 50 -1.75 -22.02 36.95
C PHE A 50 -2.85 -21.95 35.89
N SER A 51 -3.13 -23.04 35.16
CA SER A 51 -4.22 -23.12 34.17
C SER A 51 -5.54 -23.65 34.72
N ALA A 52 -5.64 -23.91 36.03
CA ALA A 52 -6.89 -24.26 36.69
C ALA A 52 -7.04 -23.40 37.95
N GLY A 53 -8.09 -22.57 37.99
CA GLY A 53 -8.30 -21.57 39.03
C GLY A 53 -8.43 -22.18 40.42
N TYR A 54 -7.37 -22.10 41.23
CA TYR A 54 -7.43 -22.12 42.69
C TYR A 54 -6.28 -21.27 43.24
N ALA A 55 -6.62 -20.06 43.70
CA ALA A 55 -5.76 -19.22 44.50
C ALA A 55 -6.05 -19.47 45.98
N ALA A 56 -5.18 -20.22 46.67
CA ALA A 56 -4.82 -20.07 48.09
C ALA A 56 -4.09 -21.34 48.59
N ALA A 57 -3.05 -21.13 49.40
CA ALA A 57 -2.27 -22.12 50.16
C ALA A 57 -1.23 -22.97 49.41
N TRP A 58 -0.04 -22.39 49.21
CA TRP A 58 1.22 -23.16 49.17
C TRP A 58 2.28 -22.44 50.01
N PRO A 59 2.96 -23.10 50.97
CA PRO A 59 3.97 -22.47 51.81
C PRO A 59 5.26 -22.22 51.01
N TRP A 60 5.66 -20.94 50.91
CA TRP A 60 6.75 -20.45 50.06
C TRP A 60 8.16 -20.66 50.63
N ASP A 61 8.29 -21.19 51.85
CA ASP A 61 9.56 -21.23 52.56
C ASP A 61 10.62 -22.13 51.89
N GLY A 62 10.21 -23.20 51.21
CA GLY A 62 11.14 -24.11 50.51
C GLY A 62 11.70 -23.58 49.17
N ALA A 63 11.08 -22.57 48.56
CA ALA A 63 11.54 -21.98 47.30
C ALA A 63 12.63 -20.93 47.52
N VAL A 64 12.57 -20.22 48.66
CA VAL A 64 13.52 -19.16 49.03
C VAL A 64 14.92 -19.73 49.29
N GLU A 65 15.03 -20.93 49.90
CA GLU A 65 16.33 -21.58 50.11
C GLU A 65 17.01 -22.00 48.80
N LYS A 66 16.25 -22.47 47.81
CA LYS A 66 16.79 -22.85 46.50
C LYS A 66 17.25 -21.63 45.69
N VAL A 67 16.56 -20.51 45.82
CA VAL A 67 16.97 -19.22 45.21
C VAL A 67 18.21 -18.65 45.90
N LYS A 68 18.31 -18.75 47.24
CA LYS A 68 19.53 -18.38 47.98
C LYS A 68 20.73 -19.23 47.59
N SER A 69 20.54 -20.54 47.38
CA SER A 69 21.58 -21.46 46.89
C SER A 69 22.07 -21.07 45.49
N ALA A 70 21.16 -20.71 44.57
CA ALA A 70 21.51 -20.25 43.23
C ALA A 70 22.23 -18.88 43.25
N TYR A 71 21.79 -17.96 44.12
CA TYR A 71 22.43 -16.67 44.33
C TYR A 71 23.86 -16.81 44.88
N ASN A 72 24.07 -17.69 45.86
CA ASN A 72 25.40 -17.93 46.43
C ASN A 72 26.33 -18.61 45.41
N SER A 73 25.80 -19.51 44.57
CA SER A 73 26.57 -20.12 43.47
C SER A 73 26.97 -19.10 42.40
N ALA A 74 26.09 -18.13 42.10
CA ALA A 74 26.39 -17.03 41.19
C ALA A 74 27.42 -16.05 41.81
N LYS A 75 27.31 -15.78 43.11
CA LYS A 75 28.26 -14.94 43.86
C LYS A 75 29.66 -15.57 43.91
N GLU A 76 29.76 -16.88 44.09
CA GLU A 76 31.05 -17.61 44.03
C GLU A 76 31.64 -17.59 42.61
N TRP A 77 30.83 -17.76 41.56
CA TRP A 77 31.28 -17.66 40.17
C TRP A 77 31.81 -16.25 39.81
N ILE A 78 31.22 -15.20 40.40
CA ILE A 78 31.64 -13.81 40.24
C ILE A 78 32.88 -13.50 41.09
N GLY A 79 33.05 -14.14 42.26
CA GLY A 79 34.19 -13.94 43.15
C GLY A 79 35.55 -14.34 42.56
N ASP A 80 35.56 -15.27 41.61
CA ASP A 80 36.79 -15.76 40.94
C ASP A 80 37.29 -14.86 39.80
N HIS A 81 36.55 -13.80 39.41
CA HIS A 81 36.95 -12.85 38.35
C HIS A 81 37.20 -11.45 38.94
N LYS A 82 38.48 -11.14 39.24
CA LYS A 82 38.92 -9.93 39.97
C LYS A 82 38.42 -8.57 39.39
N ALA A 83 37.73 -7.82 40.25
CA ALA A 83 37.85 -6.41 40.67
C ALA A 83 37.95 -5.20 39.69
N GLU A 84 38.23 -5.30 38.39
CA GLU A 84 38.41 -4.07 37.56
C GLU A 84 37.15 -3.59 36.83
N VAL A 85 36.10 -4.42 36.74
CA VAL A 85 34.83 -4.07 36.08
C VAL A 85 33.91 -3.20 36.96
N ILE A 86 34.17 -3.13 38.27
CA ILE A 86 33.22 -2.57 39.24
C ILE A 86 33.40 -1.05 39.45
N GLY A 87 34.55 -0.47 39.10
CA GLY A 87 34.80 0.97 39.26
C GLY A 87 33.89 1.86 38.41
N GLY A 88 33.51 1.40 37.22
CA GLY A 88 32.64 2.17 36.31
C GLY A 88 31.14 2.02 36.57
N MET A 89 30.70 0.91 37.17
CA MET A 89 29.27 0.63 37.38
C MET A 89 28.70 1.25 38.68
N MET A 90 29.53 1.62 39.65
CA MET A 90 29.05 2.21 40.93
C MET A 90 28.88 3.74 40.93
N ILE A 91 29.30 4.48 39.89
CA ILE A 91 29.13 5.95 39.84
C ILE A 91 27.68 6.36 39.50
N ILE A 92 26.83 5.45 39.00
CA ILE A 92 25.41 5.72 38.71
C ILE A 92 24.51 5.54 39.97
N GLY A 93 25.07 5.06 41.09
CA GLY A 93 24.34 4.87 42.35
C GLY A 93 24.21 6.13 43.23
N GLY A 94 24.47 7.32 42.69
CA GLY A 94 24.62 8.57 43.44
C GLY A 94 23.57 9.64 43.14
N VAL A 95 22.29 9.29 42.99
CA VAL A 95 21.17 10.23 43.20
C VAL A 95 20.23 9.60 44.21
N VAL A 96 20.55 9.80 45.48
CA VAL A 96 19.68 9.50 46.61
C VAL A 96 18.47 10.41 46.52
N LEU A 97 17.29 9.80 46.38
CA LEU A 97 15.97 10.35 46.68
C LEU A 97 16.00 11.00 48.08
N SER A 98 16.13 12.31 48.16
CA SER A 98 15.80 13.05 49.37
C SER A 98 14.28 13.19 49.46
N ALA A 99 13.72 12.39 50.36
CA ALA A 99 12.45 12.51 51.06
C ALA A 99 11.65 13.83 50.87
N THR A 100 10.42 13.70 50.39
CA THR A 100 9.13 14.17 50.98
C THR A 100 8.07 13.81 49.93
N GLY A 101 7.12 12.91 50.18
CA GLY A 101 5.94 13.14 51.01
C GLY A 101 4.69 12.95 50.14
N VAL A 102 4.12 11.74 50.17
CA VAL A 102 2.71 11.38 49.88
C VAL A 102 2.05 11.97 48.61
N GLY A 103 1.84 11.11 47.61
CA GLY A 103 0.67 11.17 46.71
C GLY A 103 0.93 11.49 45.23
N ALA A 104 1.11 10.46 44.39
CA ALA A 104 0.62 10.36 43.01
C ALA A 104 1.21 9.12 42.33
N SER A 105 0.41 8.06 42.23
CA SER A 105 0.76 6.80 41.58
C SER A 105 0.30 6.78 40.12
N VAL A 106 0.89 7.58 39.23
CA VAL A 106 0.81 7.40 37.76
C VAL A 106 2.02 8.12 37.14
N GLY A 107 2.97 7.41 36.51
CA GLY A 107 4.08 8.09 35.80
C GLY A 107 5.44 7.38 35.70
N ALA A 108 5.60 6.17 36.23
CA ALA A 108 6.91 5.51 36.33
C ALA A 108 7.40 4.56 35.19
N PRO A 109 6.73 4.32 34.03
CA PRO A 109 7.33 3.47 32.98
C PRO A 109 8.19 4.22 31.93
N LEU A 110 8.03 5.54 31.78
CA LEU A 110 8.61 6.28 30.64
C LEU A 110 10.13 6.58 30.76
N ILE A 111 10.71 6.48 31.95
CA ILE A 111 12.12 6.84 32.20
C ILE A 111 13.10 5.70 31.83
N TYR A 112 12.63 4.46 31.67
CA TYR A 112 13.52 3.31 31.43
C TYR A 112 13.90 3.08 29.95
N ALA A 113 13.11 3.54 28.99
CA ALA A 113 13.46 3.41 27.57
C ALA A 113 14.55 4.42 27.14
N GLY A 114 14.53 5.65 27.70
CA GLY A 114 15.53 6.68 27.40
C GLY A 114 16.90 6.40 28.03
N THR A 115 16.94 5.76 29.20
CA THR A 115 18.20 5.45 29.90
C THR A 115 18.98 4.28 29.30
N ALA A 116 18.29 3.35 28.60
CA ALA A 116 18.94 2.23 27.90
C ALA A 116 19.75 2.69 26.67
N MET A 117 19.35 3.76 25.99
CA MET A 117 20.06 4.27 24.81
C MET A 117 21.34 5.06 25.18
N VAL A 118 21.33 5.78 26.30
CA VAL A 118 22.52 6.51 26.80
C VAL A 118 23.60 5.54 27.31
N GLY A 119 23.20 4.38 27.86
CA GLY A 119 24.13 3.35 28.35
C GLY A 119 24.85 2.56 27.25
N LEU A 120 24.29 2.47 26.04
CA LEU A 120 24.93 1.74 24.93
C LEU A 120 26.09 2.53 24.29
N GLY A 121 26.01 3.86 24.28
CA GLY A 121 27.08 4.72 23.76
C GLY A 121 28.36 4.68 24.61
N THR A 122 28.23 4.64 25.93
CA THR A 122 29.38 4.61 26.85
C THR A 122 30.07 3.24 26.90
N VAL A 123 29.31 2.15 26.81
CA VAL A 123 29.86 0.79 26.73
C VAL A 123 30.60 0.56 25.41
N TYR A 124 30.11 1.12 24.29
CA TYR A 124 30.76 0.97 23.00
C TYR A 124 32.06 1.77 22.89
N HIS A 125 32.10 3.02 23.37
CA HIS A 125 33.32 3.84 23.39
C HIS A 125 34.47 3.15 24.13
N TYR A 126 34.14 2.45 25.22
CA TYR A 126 35.12 1.70 26.02
C TYR A 126 35.63 0.42 25.32
N ILE A 127 34.81 -0.21 24.48
CA ILE A 127 35.15 -1.44 23.73
C ILE A 127 35.94 -1.11 22.44
N THR A 128 35.68 0.02 21.80
CA THR A 128 36.41 0.46 20.60
C THR A 128 37.79 1.02 20.91
N ASP A 129 37.99 1.65 22.08
CA ASP A 129 39.32 2.13 22.50
C ASP A 129 40.26 0.99 22.94
N THR A 130 39.72 -0.17 23.34
CA THR A 130 40.52 -1.33 23.79
C THR A 130 40.80 -2.37 22.71
N SER A 131 40.12 -2.33 21.56
CA SER A 131 40.31 -3.30 20.47
C SER A 131 40.74 -2.61 19.17
N GLY A 132 42.06 -2.57 18.97
CA GLY A 132 42.65 -2.08 17.74
C GLY A 132 42.05 -2.74 16.50
N LYS A 133 41.61 -1.89 15.56
CA LYS A 133 41.31 -2.15 14.14
C LYS A 133 40.61 -3.49 13.85
N LYS A 134 39.28 -3.45 13.76
CA LYS A 134 38.53 -4.28 12.79
C LYS A 134 37.25 -3.57 12.37
N THR A 135 37.21 -3.23 11.08
CA THR A 135 36.15 -2.59 10.32
C THR A 135 34.85 -3.38 10.36
N THR A 136 33.88 -2.90 11.12
CA THR A 136 32.46 -3.18 10.90
C THR A 136 31.98 -2.29 9.76
N THR A 137 31.35 -2.86 8.72
CA THR A 137 30.69 -2.11 7.65
C THR A 137 29.49 -1.35 8.21
N GLN A 138 29.73 -0.13 8.69
CA GLN A 138 28.71 0.90 8.79
C GLN A 138 28.39 1.35 7.36
N ASN A 139 27.11 1.42 6.99
CA ASN A 139 26.75 2.27 5.86
C ASN A 139 27.07 3.71 6.32
N PRO A 140 27.94 4.44 5.62
CA PRO A 140 28.20 5.82 5.99
C PRO A 140 26.88 6.60 5.91
N PRO A 141 26.60 7.49 6.90
CA PRO A 141 25.41 8.34 6.84
C PRO A 141 25.42 9.14 5.54
N ARG A 142 24.22 9.42 5.00
CA ARG A 142 24.11 10.32 3.86
C ARG A 142 24.61 11.70 4.31
N ASN A 143 25.47 12.32 3.49
CA ASN A 143 25.97 13.65 3.79
C ASN A 143 24.97 14.71 3.33
N ALA A 144 24.42 15.47 4.27
CA ALA A 144 23.58 16.64 3.99
C ALA A 144 24.40 17.79 3.41
N THR A 145 23.90 18.43 2.35
CA THR A 145 24.46 19.69 1.85
C THR A 145 23.81 20.87 2.59
N GLU A 146 24.41 22.07 2.55
CA GLU A 146 23.75 23.28 3.07
C GLU A 146 22.38 23.51 2.41
N ASN A 147 22.26 23.21 1.11
CA ASN A 147 20.99 23.31 0.40
C ASN A 147 19.96 22.27 0.88
N ALA A 148 20.37 21.04 1.19
CA ALA A 148 19.48 20.04 1.78
C ALA A 148 18.97 20.52 3.15
N THR A 149 19.84 21.09 3.98
CA THR A 149 19.48 21.56 5.32
C THR A 149 18.59 22.82 5.29
N ILE A 150 18.80 23.74 4.34
CA ILE A 150 18.07 25.01 4.25
C ILE A 150 16.85 24.88 3.33
N ASN A 151 17.03 24.45 2.09
CA ASN A 151 16.00 24.44 1.05
C ASN A 151 15.30 23.08 0.89
N ASP A 152 15.81 22.02 1.54
CA ASP A 152 15.26 20.68 1.50
C ASP A 152 15.20 20.07 0.08
N ASP A 153 16.23 20.33 -0.73
CA ASP A 153 16.38 19.77 -2.09
C ASP A 153 16.58 18.25 -2.11
N ASP A 154 16.78 17.64 -0.94
CA ASP A 154 16.91 16.22 -0.73
C ASP A 154 15.56 15.48 -0.69
N ILE A 155 14.46 16.20 -0.46
CA ILE A 155 13.08 15.68 -0.50
C ILE A 155 12.71 15.33 -1.94
N ASP A 156 12.29 14.08 -2.16
CA ASP A 156 11.97 13.60 -3.51
C ASP A 156 10.81 14.36 -4.16
N ASP A 157 9.83 14.83 -3.39
CA ASP A 157 8.72 15.63 -3.90
C ASP A 157 9.14 17.00 -4.41
N VAL A 158 10.16 17.62 -3.80
CA VAL A 158 10.73 18.89 -4.28
C VAL A 158 11.40 18.67 -5.63
N LYS A 159 12.09 17.54 -5.83
CA LYS A 159 12.75 17.19 -7.09
C LYS A 159 11.76 16.92 -8.23
N LYS A 160 10.50 16.62 -7.92
CA LYS A 160 9.42 16.39 -8.89
C LYS A 160 8.71 17.69 -9.32
N ALA A 161 9.05 18.83 -8.73
CA ALA A 161 8.44 20.11 -9.08
C ALA A 161 8.73 20.51 -10.53
N LEU A 162 7.69 20.97 -11.24
CA LEU A 162 7.71 21.30 -12.66
C LEU A 162 7.29 22.75 -12.88
N ASP A 163 7.96 23.46 -13.79
CA ASP A 163 7.52 24.78 -14.26
C ASP A 163 6.21 24.70 -15.06
N HIS A 164 6.03 23.62 -15.83
CA HIS A 164 4.90 23.42 -16.72
C HIS A 164 4.37 21.99 -16.63
N ALA A 165 3.10 21.84 -16.24
CA ALA A 165 2.48 20.52 -16.07
C ALA A 165 2.10 19.79 -17.37
N THR A 166 1.97 20.50 -18.50
CA THR A 166 1.31 19.96 -19.71
C THR A 166 1.98 18.70 -20.27
N GLN A 167 3.30 18.69 -20.46
CA GLN A 167 3.99 17.52 -21.04
C GLN A 167 4.02 16.34 -20.05
N ALA A 168 4.21 16.62 -18.77
CA ALA A 168 4.17 15.59 -17.73
C ALA A 168 2.78 14.95 -17.63
N ALA A 169 1.71 15.74 -17.71
CA ALA A 169 0.34 15.25 -17.70
C ALA A 169 0.04 14.33 -18.91
N HIS A 170 0.47 14.71 -20.13
CA HIS A 170 0.32 13.83 -21.29
C HIS A 170 1.14 12.54 -21.18
N LYS A 171 2.36 12.61 -20.61
CA LYS A 171 3.18 11.42 -20.37
C LYS A 171 2.51 10.47 -19.37
N ALA A 172 1.98 11.00 -18.27
CA ALA A 172 1.23 10.22 -17.30
C ALA A 172 -0.07 9.65 -17.87
N ALA A 173 -0.77 10.40 -18.73
CA ALA A 173 -1.93 9.89 -19.46
C ALA A 173 -1.56 8.70 -20.35
N ALA A 174 -0.47 8.81 -21.13
CA ALA A 174 0.02 7.72 -21.98
C ALA A 174 0.46 6.49 -21.18
N GLU A 175 1.14 6.69 -20.05
CA GLU A 175 1.52 5.61 -19.12
C GLU A 175 0.29 4.89 -18.57
N LEU A 176 -0.68 5.65 -18.07
CA LEU A 176 -1.90 5.10 -17.47
C LEU A 176 -2.73 4.36 -18.52
N THR A 177 -2.96 4.95 -19.70
CA THR A 177 -3.59 4.28 -20.85
C THR A 177 -2.90 2.96 -21.20
N ALA A 178 -1.57 2.91 -21.16
CA ALA A 178 -0.84 1.67 -21.46
C ALA A 178 -1.09 0.58 -20.40
N LYS A 179 -1.24 0.95 -19.11
CA LYS A 179 -1.62 0.04 -18.02
C LYS A 179 -3.06 -0.46 -18.15
N LEU A 180 -3.94 0.34 -18.73
CA LEU A 180 -5.37 0.04 -18.91
C LEU A 180 -5.69 -0.71 -20.22
N ARG A 181 -4.69 -0.94 -21.09
CA ARG A 181 -4.91 -1.64 -22.36
C ARG A 181 -5.30 -3.10 -22.11
N SER A 182 -6.34 -3.56 -22.80
CA SER A 182 -6.80 -4.94 -22.74
C SER A 182 -6.85 -5.55 -24.14
N ASP A 183 -6.58 -6.85 -24.23
CA ASP A 183 -6.83 -7.66 -25.42
C ASP A 183 -8.24 -8.29 -25.35
N PHE A 184 -8.76 -8.77 -26.48
CA PHE A 184 -10.02 -9.52 -26.51
C PHE A 184 -9.85 -10.96 -26.00
N VAL A 185 -10.82 -11.42 -25.23
CA VAL A 185 -10.95 -12.79 -24.73
C VAL A 185 -12.36 -13.29 -25.04
N GLU A 186 -12.49 -14.60 -25.30
CA GLU A 186 -13.80 -15.23 -25.46
C GLU A 186 -14.52 -15.27 -24.11
N TYR A 187 -15.68 -14.63 -24.04
CA TYR A 187 -16.54 -14.64 -22.84
C TYR A 187 -17.51 -15.84 -22.84
N GLY A 188 -17.74 -16.42 -24.01
CA GLY A 188 -18.56 -17.62 -24.17
C GLY A 188 -18.97 -17.86 -25.61
N ASN A 189 -19.64 -18.99 -25.82
CA ASN A 189 -20.15 -19.41 -27.12
C ASN A 189 -21.55 -20.04 -26.99
N GLY A 190 -22.23 -20.17 -28.13
CA GLY A 190 -23.43 -20.98 -28.27
C GLY A 190 -23.09 -22.47 -28.23
N GLY A 191 -24.12 -23.32 -28.27
CA GLY A 191 -23.91 -24.75 -28.46
C GLY A 191 -23.06 -25.02 -29.70
N THR A 192 -22.16 -26.00 -29.63
CA THR A 192 -21.25 -26.39 -30.74
C THR A 192 -21.95 -27.12 -31.90
N ALA A 193 -23.28 -27.06 -31.94
CA ALA A 193 -24.13 -27.64 -32.95
C ALA A 193 -25.17 -26.61 -33.40
N GLY A 194 -25.53 -26.63 -34.68
CA GLY A 194 -26.49 -25.71 -35.27
C GLY A 194 -26.06 -25.21 -36.65
N GLN A 195 -26.96 -24.48 -37.31
CA GLN A 195 -26.71 -23.86 -38.61
C GLN A 195 -25.70 -22.71 -38.54
N VAL A 196 -25.46 -22.17 -37.33
CA VAL A 196 -24.51 -21.08 -37.06
C VAL A 196 -23.83 -21.35 -35.71
N LEU A 197 -22.51 -21.30 -35.64
CA LEU A 197 -21.77 -21.25 -34.38
C LEU A 197 -21.62 -19.79 -33.95
N ILE A 198 -21.83 -19.51 -32.67
CA ILE A 198 -21.84 -18.14 -32.13
C ILE A 198 -20.74 -18.05 -31.08
N HIS A 199 -19.82 -17.10 -31.24
CA HIS A 199 -18.79 -16.79 -30.26
C HIS A 199 -18.91 -15.33 -29.82
N ILE A 200 -18.72 -15.06 -28.53
CA ILE A 200 -18.83 -13.74 -27.92
C ILE A 200 -17.47 -13.39 -27.31
N TYR A 201 -16.90 -12.26 -27.72
CA TYR A 201 -15.62 -11.74 -27.24
C TYR A 201 -15.81 -10.37 -26.60
N GLY A 202 -15.06 -10.09 -25.54
CA GLY A 202 -14.96 -8.79 -24.88
C GLY A 202 -13.54 -8.57 -24.33
N PRO A 203 -13.27 -7.42 -23.69
CA PRO A 203 -11.95 -7.15 -23.12
C PRO A 203 -11.62 -8.14 -21.99
N GLY A 204 -10.39 -8.64 -21.92
CA GLY A 204 -9.92 -9.40 -20.77
C GLY A 204 -9.94 -8.62 -19.45
N LEU A 205 -9.93 -7.28 -19.50
CA LEU A 205 -9.99 -6.42 -18.33
C LEU A 205 -10.86 -5.17 -18.56
N ILE A 206 -11.78 -4.93 -17.62
CA ILE A 206 -12.69 -3.78 -17.58
C ILE A 206 -12.54 -3.12 -16.21
N TYR A 207 -12.27 -1.81 -16.15
CA TYR A 207 -12.13 -1.10 -14.88
C TYR A 207 -13.45 -0.44 -14.48
N GLY A 208 -13.96 -0.77 -13.29
CA GLY A 208 -15.15 -0.17 -12.71
C GLY A 208 -16.40 -0.28 -13.58
N PHE A 209 -17.08 0.85 -13.80
CA PHE A 209 -18.37 0.96 -14.50
C PHE A 209 -18.23 1.44 -15.95
N SER A 210 -17.12 1.03 -16.60
CA SER A 210 -16.82 1.36 -17.99
C SER A 210 -17.80 0.69 -18.95
N ALA A 211 -18.08 1.36 -20.08
CA ALA A 211 -18.57 0.66 -21.25
C ALA A 211 -17.44 -0.22 -21.84
N PHE A 212 -17.76 -1.10 -22.77
CA PHE A 212 -16.76 -1.96 -23.39
C PHE A 212 -17.21 -2.47 -24.76
N PRO A 213 -16.28 -2.68 -25.71
CA PRO A 213 -16.60 -3.27 -27.00
C PRO A 213 -16.89 -4.76 -26.84
N VAL A 214 -17.87 -5.25 -27.60
CA VAL A 214 -18.22 -6.67 -27.68
C VAL A 214 -18.22 -7.07 -29.13
N GLN A 215 -17.49 -8.13 -29.45
CA GLN A 215 -17.46 -8.73 -30.78
C GLN A 215 -18.21 -10.05 -30.75
N ILE A 216 -19.11 -10.23 -31.71
CA ILE A 216 -19.90 -11.44 -31.91
C ILE A 216 -19.47 -12.03 -33.24
N ARG A 217 -18.85 -13.21 -33.20
CA ARG A 217 -18.48 -13.95 -34.39
C ARG A 217 -19.51 -15.03 -34.68
N LEU A 218 -20.01 -15.02 -35.91
CA LEU A 218 -20.95 -16.02 -36.43
C LEU A 218 -20.23 -16.85 -37.49
N GLU A 219 -20.08 -18.15 -37.23
CA GLU A 219 -19.47 -19.07 -38.18
C GLU A 219 -20.56 -19.91 -38.84
N ILE A 220 -20.59 -19.87 -40.17
CA ILE A 220 -21.57 -20.58 -40.97
C ILE A 220 -20.85 -21.78 -41.58
N PRO A 221 -21.04 -23.00 -41.02
CA PRO A 221 -20.30 -24.16 -41.45
C PRO A 221 -20.61 -24.51 -42.90
N ASN A 222 -19.64 -25.14 -43.56
CA ASN A 222 -19.86 -25.67 -44.91
C ASN A 222 -20.99 -26.72 -44.91
N GLN A 223 -21.72 -26.80 -46.01
CA GLN A 223 -22.85 -27.70 -46.15
C GLN A 223 -22.56 -28.76 -47.22
N PRO A 224 -23.18 -29.96 -47.13
CA PRO A 224 -23.06 -30.98 -48.17
C PRO A 224 -23.56 -30.50 -49.55
N VAL A 225 -24.50 -29.56 -49.57
CA VAL A 225 -25.09 -29.00 -50.78
C VAL A 225 -24.68 -27.53 -50.90
N PRO A 226 -24.00 -27.11 -52.00
CA PRO A 226 -23.50 -25.74 -52.17
C PRO A 226 -24.57 -24.64 -52.12
N PHE A 227 -25.83 -25.01 -52.34
CA PHE A 227 -26.97 -24.09 -52.39
C PHE A 227 -27.73 -24.00 -51.07
N ASN A 228 -27.43 -24.84 -50.07
CA ASN A 228 -28.09 -24.82 -48.76
C ASN A 228 -27.59 -23.64 -47.90
N LYS A 229 -27.87 -22.43 -48.36
CA LYS A 229 -27.41 -21.19 -47.76
C LYS A 229 -28.19 -20.88 -46.49
N VAL A 230 -27.49 -20.28 -45.54
CA VAL A 230 -28.03 -19.78 -44.28
C VAL A 230 -28.33 -18.29 -44.44
N HIS A 231 -29.57 -17.90 -44.19
CA HIS A 231 -30.01 -16.52 -44.12
C HIS A 231 -30.16 -16.10 -42.67
N ILE A 232 -29.55 -14.98 -42.31
CA ILE A 232 -29.68 -14.38 -40.99
C ILE A 232 -30.68 -13.22 -41.12
N THR A 233 -31.80 -13.33 -40.41
CA THR A 233 -32.88 -12.33 -40.46
C THR A 233 -32.77 -11.31 -39.34
N GLU A 234 -32.24 -11.72 -38.19
CA GLU A 234 -32.06 -10.85 -37.03
C GLU A 234 -30.96 -11.39 -36.11
N VAL A 235 -30.09 -10.50 -35.64
CA VAL A 235 -29.20 -10.76 -34.50
C VAL A 235 -29.52 -9.76 -33.42
N THR A 236 -29.76 -10.24 -32.21
CA THR A 236 -30.04 -9.41 -31.03
C THR A 236 -29.05 -9.73 -29.93
N ALA A 237 -28.38 -8.71 -29.39
CA ALA A 237 -27.46 -8.84 -28.27
C ALA A 237 -27.83 -7.87 -27.14
N TYR A 238 -27.71 -8.30 -25.89
CA TYR A 238 -27.97 -7.44 -24.72
C TYR A 238 -27.24 -7.93 -23.48
N VAL A 239 -27.08 -7.03 -22.52
CA VAL A 239 -26.66 -7.35 -21.14
C VAL A 239 -27.89 -7.79 -20.34
N ILE A 240 -27.74 -8.82 -19.52
CA ILE A 240 -28.77 -9.30 -18.59
C ILE A 240 -28.19 -9.41 -17.18
N ASP A 241 -28.90 -8.90 -16.18
CA ASP A 241 -28.53 -9.04 -14.77
C ASP A 241 -29.13 -10.30 -14.12
N GLU A 242 -28.78 -10.55 -12.86
CA GLU A 242 -29.29 -11.67 -12.05
C GLU A 242 -30.81 -11.67 -11.85
N ASN A 243 -31.48 -10.54 -12.10
CA ASN A 243 -32.92 -10.35 -11.97
C ASN A 243 -33.65 -10.43 -13.33
N ASN A 244 -32.97 -10.92 -14.37
CA ASN A 244 -33.44 -10.99 -15.75
C ASN A 244 -33.79 -9.63 -16.38
N ARG A 245 -33.30 -8.51 -15.82
CA ARG A 245 -33.47 -7.20 -16.44
C ARG A 245 -32.42 -7.03 -17.52
N THR A 246 -32.88 -6.54 -18.67
CA THR A 246 -32.03 -6.36 -19.85
C THR A 246 -31.63 -4.90 -20.04
N TYR A 247 -30.41 -4.70 -20.53
CA TYR A 247 -29.83 -3.39 -20.77
C TYR A 247 -29.13 -3.36 -22.12
N TRP A 248 -29.09 -2.17 -22.74
CA TRP A 248 -28.31 -1.86 -23.94
C TRP A 248 -28.55 -2.77 -25.14
N THR A 249 -29.78 -3.25 -25.32
CA THR A 249 -30.14 -4.12 -26.44
C THR A 249 -29.71 -3.53 -27.79
N ARG A 250 -28.96 -4.32 -28.57
CA ARG A 250 -28.52 -4.03 -29.94
C ARG A 250 -29.21 -5.01 -30.86
N VAL A 251 -29.78 -4.51 -31.96
CA VAL A 251 -30.46 -5.33 -32.97
C VAL A 251 -29.88 -5.01 -34.34
N TRP A 252 -29.39 -6.04 -35.01
CA TRP A 252 -29.07 -6.04 -36.44
C TRP A 252 -30.20 -6.75 -37.17
N ASN A 253 -30.94 -6.00 -37.98
CA ASN A 253 -32.03 -6.54 -38.78
C ASN A 253 -31.51 -7.15 -40.09
N SER A 254 -32.41 -7.76 -40.87
CA SER A 254 -32.10 -8.42 -42.15
C SER A 254 -31.36 -7.54 -43.15
N SER A 255 -31.51 -6.21 -43.08
CA SER A 255 -30.82 -5.27 -43.98
C SER A 255 -29.31 -5.20 -43.74
N THR A 256 -28.84 -5.65 -42.56
CA THR A 256 -27.42 -5.76 -42.22
C THR A 256 -26.75 -6.89 -42.99
N PHE A 257 -27.52 -7.92 -43.37
CA PHE A 257 -27.02 -9.18 -43.87
C PHE A 257 -27.18 -9.31 -45.39
N ARG A 258 -26.41 -10.21 -46.00
CA ARG A 258 -26.42 -10.46 -47.44
C ARG A 258 -27.76 -11.06 -47.86
N GLN A 259 -28.44 -10.43 -48.81
CA GLN A 259 -29.75 -10.86 -49.34
C GLN A 259 -29.75 -12.28 -49.92
N GLY A 260 -28.62 -12.74 -50.46
CA GLY A 260 -28.48 -14.06 -51.07
C GLY A 260 -28.05 -15.18 -50.12
N GLY A 261 -27.98 -14.93 -48.81
CA GLY A 261 -27.54 -15.91 -47.81
C GLY A 261 -26.04 -16.20 -47.83
N TYR A 262 -25.61 -17.07 -46.93
CA TYR A 262 -24.21 -17.41 -46.68
C TYR A 262 -23.99 -18.92 -46.63
N ILE A 263 -22.79 -19.38 -46.97
CA ILE A 263 -22.36 -20.77 -46.84
C ILE A 263 -20.83 -20.79 -46.68
N ALA A 264 -20.31 -21.58 -45.74
CA ALA A 264 -18.86 -21.62 -45.43
C ALA A 264 -18.25 -20.22 -45.23
N ASP A 265 -18.89 -19.38 -44.42
CA ASP A 265 -18.55 -17.96 -44.25
C ASP A 265 -18.40 -17.60 -42.75
N THR A 266 -17.77 -16.46 -42.46
CA THR A 266 -17.59 -15.94 -41.09
C THR A 266 -17.96 -14.47 -41.04
N LEU A 267 -18.80 -14.10 -40.06
CA LEU A 267 -19.30 -12.74 -39.89
C LEU A 267 -18.88 -12.22 -38.52
N ASP A 268 -18.28 -11.03 -38.48
CA ASP A 268 -17.92 -10.34 -37.25
C ASP A 268 -18.85 -9.13 -37.07
N LEU A 269 -19.66 -9.16 -36.01
CA LEU A 269 -20.51 -8.05 -35.57
C LEU A 269 -19.88 -7.39 -34.36
N VAL A 270 -19.93 -6.06 -34.28
CA VAL A 270 -19.30 -5.29 -33.22
C VAL A 270 -20.33 -4.36 -32.60
N THR A 271 -20.36 -4.31 -31.27
CA THR A 271 -21.25 -3.43 -30.51
C THR A 271 -20.55 -2.91 -29.26
N VAL A 272 -21.20 -2.01 -28.53
CA VAL A 272 -20.76 -1.51 -27.22
C VAL A 272 -21.82 -1.89 -26.19
N MET A 273 -21.35 -2.40 -25.05
CA MET A 273 -22.16 -2.82 -23.91
C MET A 273 -21.64 -2.17 -22.62
N LYS A 274 -22.42 -2.25 -21.55
CA LYS A 274 -22.05 -1.77 -20.22
C LYS A 274 -22.80 -2.55 -19.14
N ALA A 275 -22.14 -2.83 -18.02
CA ALA A 275 -22.76 -3.45 -16.85
C ALA A 275 -23.85 -2.55 -16.23
N PRO A 276 -24.75 -3.09 -15.38
CA PRO A 276 -25.65 -2.26 -14.57
C PRO A 276 -24.86 -1.24 -13.72
N ASP A 277 -25.35 -0.01 -13.67
CA ASP A 277 -24.67 1.10 -13.00
C ASP A 277 -25.63 1.84 -12.06
N PRO A 278 -25.48 1.68 -10.73
CA PRO A 278 -26.37 2.28 -9.74
C PRO A 278 -26.05 3.76 -9.45
N LEU A 279 -24.85 4.26 -9.79
CA LEU A 279 -24.40 5.58 -9.41
C LEU A 279 -24.55 6.62 -10.52
N VAL A 280 -24.62 6.20 -11.79
CA VAL A 280 -24.58 7.08 -12.97
C VAL A 280 -25.47 8.33 -12.88
N TYR A 281 -26.71 8.21 -12.41
CA TYR A 281 -27.62 9.35 -12.31
C TYR A 281 -27.39 10.23 -11.08
N GLN A 282 -26.93 9.63 -9.96
CA GLN A 282 -26.52 10.42 -8.78
C GLN A 282 -25.29 11.27 -9.11
N ILE A 283 -24.36 10.75 -9.92
CA ILE A 283 -23.17 11.48 -10.37
C ILE A 283 -23.52 12.58 -11.36
N ARG A 284 -24.39 12.29 -12.34
CA ARG A 284 -24.95 13.33 -13.22
C ARG A 284 -25.58 14.46 -12.41
N ASP A 285 -26.43 14.13 -11.45
CA ASP A 285 -27.11 15.15 -10.63
C ASP A 285 -26.11 15.93 -9.78
N ALA A 286 -25.05 15.30 -9.27
CA ALA A 286 -23.96 15.97 -8.56
C ALA A 286 -23.14 16.91 -9.46
N ILE A 287 -22.91 16.55 -10.73
CA ILE A 287 -22.24 17.41 -11.72
C ILE A 287 -23.12 18.62 -12.06
N VAL A 288 -24.43 18.43 -12.25
CA VAL A 288 -25.34 19.52 -12.60
C VAL A 288 -25.54 20.47 -11.42
N THR A 289 -25.80 19.94 -10.22
CA THR A 289 -26.19 20.75 -9.06
C THR A 289 -25.00 21.20 -8.20
N GLY A 290 -23.89 20.47 -8.20
CA GLY A 290 -22.78 20.65 -7.28
C GLY A 290 -23.01 20.09 -5.87
N GLN A 291 -24.17 19.49 -5.60
CA GLN A 291 -24.51 18.97 -4.28
C GLN A 291 -23.84 17.61 -4.06
N ILE A 292 -22.67 17.64 -3.41
CA ILE A 292 -21.90 16.44 -3.07
C ILE A 292 -21.84 16.33 -1.55
N SER A 293 -22.69 15.46 -0.99
CA SER A 293 -22.69 15.16 0.45
C SER A 293 -21.68 14.08 0.79
N ARG A 294 -21.36 13.93 2.09
CA ARG A 294 -20.47 12.85 2.56
C ARG A 294 -21.03 11.47 2.19
N GLU A 295 -22.35 11.29 2.22
CA GLU A 295 -22.99 10.04 1.86
C GLU A 295 -22.82 9.68 0.38
N LEU A 296 -22.92 10.67 -0.53
CA LEU A 296 -22.64 10.42 -1.94
C LEU A 296 -21.15 10.15 -2.16
N TYR A 297 -20.29 10.94 -1.52
CA TYR A 297 -18.85 10.76 -1.58
C TYR A 297 -18.41 9.35 -1.15
N ASP A 298 -18.88 8.87 0.00
CA ASP A 298 -18.58 7.53 0.49
C ASP A 298 -19.15 6.45 -0.45
N LYS A 299 -20.34 6.67 -1.03
CA LYS A 299 -20.93 5.73 -2.00
C LYS A 299 -20.06 5.57 -3.26
N ILE A 300 -19.43 6.64 -3.75
CA ILE A 300 -18.58 6.59 -4.95
C ILE A 300 -17.48 5.54 -4.81
N TRP A 301 -16.82 5.52 -3.65
CA TRP A 301 -15.66 4.66 -3.42
C TRP A 301 -16.00 3.25 -2.91
N ASN A 302 -17.20 3.06 -2.38
CA ASN A 302 -17.61 1.81 -1.74
C ASN A 302 -18.62 0.98 -2.58
N THR A 303 -19.15 1.54 -3.68
CA THR A 303 -20.08 0.80 -4.54
C THR A 303 -19.33 -0.19 -5.43
N SER A 304 -19.73 -1.45 -5.40
CA SER A 304 -19.15 -2.53 -6.20
C SER A 304 -19.89 -2.72 -7.54
N THR A 305 -19.18 -3.27 -8.52
CA THR A 305 -19.72 -3.58 -9.85
C THR A 305 -20.73 -4.72 -9.77
N THR A 306 -21.86 -4.59 -10.47
CA THR A 306 -22.94 -5.59 -10.46
C THR A 306 -22.61 -6.78 -11.36
N HIS A 307 -23.01 -7.99 -10.95
CA HIS A 307 -22.91 -9.18 -11.81
C HIS A 307 -23.83 -9.06 -13.03
N PHE A 308 -23.34 -9.53 -14.18
CA PHE A 308 -24.09 -9.53 -15.43
C PHE A 308 -23.56 -10.59 -16.40
N GLU A 309 -24.39 -10.96 -17.37
CA GLU A 309 -24.00 -11.76 -18.53
C GLU A 309 -24.43 -11.07 -19.83
N ILE A 310 -23.86 -11.52 -20.95
CA ILE A 310 -24.20 -11.07 -22.29
C ILE A 310 -24.86 -12.23 -23.02
N ARG A 311 -26.00 -11.95 -23.64
CA ARG A 311 -26.75 -12.95 -24.41
C ARG A 311 -26.94 -12.49 -25.84
N VAL A 312 -26.76 -13.43 -26.77
CA VAL A 312 -26.95 -13.24 -28.20
C VAL A 312 -28.01 -14.20 -28.71
N ILE A 313 -28.92 -13.70 -29.54
CA ILE A 313 -29.97 -14.46 -30.21
C ILE A 313 -29.84 -14.23 -31.71
N VAL A 314 -29.68 -15.30 -32.48
CA VAL A 314 -29.61 -15.29 -33.94
C VAL A 314 -30.84 -15.99 -34.49
N LYS A 315 -31.59 -15.30 -35.35
CA LYS A 315 -32.75 -15.84 -36.05
C LYS A 315 -32.50 -15.85 -37.55
N GLY A 316 -33.08 -16.81 -38.22
CA GLY A 316 -32.88 -16.99 -39.64
C GLY A 316 -33.53 -18.26 -40.17
N TYR A 317 -33.19 -18.61 -41.40
CA TYR A 317 -33.56 -19.88 -42.00
C TYR A 317 -32.45 -20.41 -42.90
N GLN A 318 -32.41 -21.73 -43.08
CA GLN A 318 -31.51 -22.38 -44.03
C GLN A 318 -32.32 -22.91 -45.23
N GLU A 319 -31.85 -22.62 -46.44
CA GLU A 319 -32.40 -23.21 -47.65
C GLU A 319 -32.09 -24.71 -47.71
N ALA A 320 -33.06 -25.52 -48.12
CA ALA A 320 -32.87 -26.93 -48.41
C ALA A 320 -33.11 -27.17 -49.91
N TRP A 321 -32.10 -27.68 -50.59
CA TRP A 321 -32.13 -28.00 -52.01
C TRP A 321 -32.08 -29.50 -52.23
N LYS A 322 -32.74 -29.96 -53.29
CA LYS A 322 -32.73 -31.36 -53.72
C LYS A 322 -32.54 -31.46 -55.23
N THR A 323 -32.01 -32.58 -55.69
CA THR A 323 -31.94 -32.87 -57.12
C THR A 323 -33.33 -33.18 -57.66
N ASP A 324 -33.76 -32.47 -58.70
CA ASP A 324 -34.95 -32.81 -59.47
C ASP A 324 -34.61 -33.94 -60.46
N SER A 325 -34.96 -35.16 -60.05
CA SER A 325 -34.74 -36.38 -60.86
C SER A 325 -35.50 -36.40 -62.19
N SER A 326 -36.44 -35.47 -62.42
CA SER A 326 -37.20 -35.39 -63.67
C SER A 326 -36.48 -34.61 -64.78
N VAL A 327 -35.42 -33.86 -64.44
CA VAL A 327 -34.65 -33.04 -65.39
C VAL A 327 -33.37 -33.77 -65.80
N SER A 328 -33.21 -34.01 -67.10
CA SER A 328 -32.11 -34.80 -67.66
C SER A 328 -31.00 -34.00 -68.35
N ASN A 329 -31.17 -32.69 -68.50
CA ASN A 329 -30.19 -31.82 -69.16
C ASN A 329 -30.24 -30.39 -68.64
N GLN A 330 -29.12 -29.68 -68.75
CA GLN A 330 -28.96 -28.31 -68.27
C GLN A 330 -29.96 -27.32 -68.89
N SER A 331 -30.31 -27.49 -70.17
CA SER A 331 -31.23 -26.58 -70.87
C SER A 331 -32.67 -26.66 -70.37
N SER A 332 -33.04 -27.79 -69.76
CA SER A 332 -34.36 -28.01 -69.14
C SER A 332 -34.37 -27.71 -67.64
N CYS A 333 -33.23 -27.33 -67.04
CA CYS A 333 -33.19 -26.93 -65.65
C CYS A 333 -33.80 -25.52 -65.50
N PRO A 334 -34.74 -25.29 -64.56
CA PRO A 334 -35.38 -23.99 -64.36
C PRO A 334 -34.38 -22.85 -64.13
N SER A 335 -34.76 -21.62 -64.44
CA SER A 335 -33.89 -20.44 -64.32
C SER A 335 -33.50 -20.10 -62.87
N ASP A 336 -34.35 -20.47 -61.93
CA ASP A 336 -34.14 -20.41 -60.48
C ASP A 336 -33.46 -21.69 -59.93
N GLY A 337 -33.34 -22.73 -60.76
CA GLY A 337 -32.59 -23.95 -60.47
C GLY A 337 -31.09 -23.82 -60.77
N HIS A 338 -30.32 -24.79 -60.31
CA HIS A 338 -28.88 -24.84 -60.51
C HIS A 338 -28.45 -26.19 -61.09
N TRP A 339 -27.93 -26.18 -62.32
CA TRP A 339 -27.29 -27.37 -62.89
C TRP A 339 -25.88 -27.53 -62.31
N TYR A 340 -25.66 -28.59 -61.54
CA TYR A 340 -24.42 -28.83 -60.81
C TYR A 340 -24.23 -30.33 -60.56
N GLU A 341 -23.01 -30.83 -60.78
CA GLU A 341 -22.66 -32.26 -60.70
C GLU A 341 -23.63 -33.17 -61.50
N ASP A 342 -23.87 -32.79 -62.76
CA ASP A 342 -24.72 -33.51 -63.73
C ASP A 342 -26.19 -33.72 -63.29
N ALA A 343 -26.66 -32.92 -62.33
CA ALA A 343 -28.06 -32.91 -61.89
C ALA A 343 -28.61 -31.47 -61.83
N CYS A 344 -29.92 -31.33 -62.04
CA CYS A 344 -30.62 -30.07 -61.80
C CYS A 344 -31.04 -29.99 -60.33
N TRP A 345 -30.48 -29.07 -59.56
CA TRP A 345 -30.88 -28.78 -58.19
C TRP A 345 -31.98 -27.73 -58.18
N VAL A 346 -33.03 -27.97 -57.39
CA VAL A 346 -34.14 -27.04 -57.20
C VAL A 346 -34.37 -26.81 -55.70
N HIS A 347 -34.82 -25.61 -55.36
CA HIS A 347 -35.17 -25.25 -53.99
C HIS A 347 -36.39 -26.06 -53.54
N ASP A 348 -36.30 -26.69 -52.37
CA ASP A 348 -37.38 -27.52 -51.80
C ASP A 348 -38.17 -26.74 -50.74
N LYS A 349 -37.47 -26.20 -49.74
CA LYS A 349 -38.06 -25.53 -48.58
C LYS A 349 -37.03 -24.71 -47.82
N ASP A 350 -37.53 -23.87 -46.91
CA ASP A 350 -36.73 -23.15 -45.92
C ASP A 350 -36.93 -23.74 -44.52
N ILE A 351 -35.85 -23.79 -43.74
CA ILE A 351 -35.84 -24.35 -42.38
C ILE A 351 -35.46 -23.25 -41.39
N ASP A 352 -36.45 -22.72 -40.69
CA ASP A 352 -36.25 -21.68 -39.66
C ASP A 352 -35.41 -22.18 -38.49
N PHE A 353 -34.59 -21.29 -37.94
CA PHE A 353 -33.84 -21.52 -36.71
C PHE A 353 -33.86 -20.29 -35.79
N THR A 354 -33.72 -20.57 -34.49
CA THR A 354 -33.44 -19.56 -33.47
C THR A 354 -32.37 -20.13 -32.56
N LEU A 355 -31.17 -19.55 -32.66
CA LEU A 355 -29.99 -19.98 -31.92
C LEU A 355 -29.69 -18.94 -30.84
N LYS A 356 -29.25 -19.42 -29.67
CA LYS A 356 -28.93 -18.59 -28.52
C LYS A 356 -27.55 -18.94 -28.00
N ALA A 357 -26.76 -17.91 -27.70
CA ALA A 357 -25.50 -18.00 -26.96
C ALA A 357 -25.54 -17.09 -25.75
N GLU A 358 -24.79 -17.45 -24.72
CA GLU A 358 -24.71 -16.71 -23.46
C GLU A 358 -23.30 -16.85 -22.90
N THR A 359 -22.78 -15.77 -22.35
CA THR A 359 -21.48 -15.78 -21.66
C THR A 359 -21.57 -16.51 -20.32
N THR A 360 -20.42 -16.84 -19.73
CA THR A 360 -20.36 -17.37 -18.38
C THR A 360 -19.32 -16.60 -17.58
N THR A 361 -19.74 -15.98 -16.49
CA THR A 361 -18.89 -15.12 -15.65
C THR A 361 -18.28 -13.96 -16.46
N ALA A 362 -19.05 -13.32 -17.35
CA ALA A 362 -18.58 -12.15 -18.08
C ALA A 362 -18.11 -11.04 -17.13
N TRP A 363 -18.85 -10.82 -16.04
CA TRP A 363 -18.52 -9.88 -14.98
C TRP A 363 -17.17 -10.14 -14.29
N GLY A 364 -16.61 -11.35 -14.38
CA GLY A 364 -15.29 -11.70 -13.82
C GLY A 364 -14.11 -11.00 -14.50
N HIS A 365 -14.34 -10.36 -15.64
CA HIS A 365 -13.36 -9.50 -16.31
C HIS A 365 -13.37 -8.06 -15.78
N VAL A 366 -14.29 -7.73 -14.87
CA VAL A 366 -14.39 -6.41 -14.25
C VAL A 366 -13.59 -6.36 -12.96
N THR A 367 -12.72 -5.36 -12.82
CA THR A 367 -12.01 -5.08 -11.57
C THR A 367 -12.42 -3.73 -10.99
N GLY A 368 -12.73 -3.72 -9.70
CA GLY A 368 -12.89 -2.49 -8.90
C GLY A 368 -11.57 -2.00 -8.30
N ASN A 369 -10.49 -2.78 -8.40
CA ASN A 369 -9.20 -2.38 -7.85
C ASN A 369 -8.54 -1.32 -8.74
N THR A 370 -8.37 -0.12 -8.21
CA THR A 370 -7.73 1.02 -8.88
C THR A 370 -6.25 1.17 -8.55
N ASP A 371 -5.64 0.25 -7.82
CA ASP A 371 -4.18 0.21 -7.60
C ASP A 371 -3.39 0.13 -8.92
N VAL A 372 -4.00 -0.43 -9.98
CA VAL A 372 -3.41 -0.44 -11.34
C VAL A 372 -3.34 0.97 -11.94
N ALA A 373 -4.17 1.89 -11.46
CA ALA A 373 -4.27 3.26 -11.91
C ALA A 373 -3.30 4.22 -11.18
N THR A 374 -2.08 3.75 -10.92
CA THR A 374 -0.99 4.55 -10.37
C THR A 374 -0.14 5.13 -11.49
N ILE A 375 0.42 6.31 -11.28
CA ILE A 375 1.39 6.94 -12.20
C ILE A 375 2.77 6.98 -11.56
N ASP A 376 3.82 6.75 -12.34
CA ASP A 376 5.18 6.79 -11.81
C ASP A 376 5.52 8.20 -11.33
N GLY A 377 5.91 8.31 -10.05
CA GLY A 377 6.29 9.58 -9.43
C GLY A 377 5.12 10.49 -9.06
N GLY A 378 3.86 10.05 -9.14
CA GLY A 378 2.74 10.83 -8.60
C GLY A 378 2.88 11.06 -7.09
N MET A 379 2.66 12.30 -6.66
CA MET A 379 2.77 12.73 -5.27
C MET A 379 1.53 12.35 -4.45
N LEU A 380 1.72 12.22 -3.14
CA LEU A 380 0.67 12.11 -2.13
C LEU A 380 0.79 13.28 -1.14
N GLY A 381 -0.34 13.77 -0.64
CA GLY A 381 -0.42 14.74 0.44
C GLY A 381 -0.06 16.18 0.04
N SER A 382 0.71 16.84 0.87
CA SER A 382 1.25 18.19 0.63
C SER A 382 2.69 18.20 1.10
N LEU A 383 3.52 19.07 0.53
CA LEU A 383 4.79 19.46 1.15
C LEU A 383 4.55 20.18 2.50
N PRO A 384 5.54 20.20 3.40
CA PRO A 384 5.46 20.89 4.68
C PRO A 384 5.14 22.38 4.53
N ILE A 385 4.44 22.94 5.50
CA ILE A 385 3.92 24.32 5.46
C ILE A 385 4.99 25.40 5.23
N LYS A 386 6.26 25.13 5.58
CA LYS A 386 7.40 26.06 5.35
C LYS A 386 7.59 26.40 3.87
N PHE A 387 7.13 25.54 2.97
CA PHE A 387 7.22 25.78 1.53
C PHE A 387 6.23 26.83 1.02
N LEU A 388 5.26 27.27 1.85
CA LEU A 388 4.40 28.42 1.52
C LEU A 388 5.20 29.71 1.27
N GLN A 389 6.31 29.90 1.98
CA GLN A 389 7.16 31.09 1.82
C GLN A 389 8.30 30.86 0.80
N SER A 390 8.37 29.68 0.15
CA SER A 390 9.40 29.36 -0.82
C SER A 390 9.06 29.95 -2.19
N LEU A 391 9.83 30.95 -2.62
CA LEU A 391 9.73 31.51 -3.97
C LEU A 391 10.11 30.50 -5.05
N ASP A 392 10.97 29.53 -4.74
CA ASP A 392 11.45 28.51 -5.68
C ASP A 392 10.33 27.55 -6.12
N LEU A 393 9.33 27.33 -5.26
CA LEU A 393 8.16 26.49 -5.54
C LEU A 393 6.92 27.28 -5.98
N SER A 394 6.99 28.61 -5.97
CA SER A 394 5.89 29.44 -6.45
C SER A 394 5.63 29.20 -7.94
N GLY A 395 4.37 28.92 -8.29
CA GLY A 395 3.95 28.63 -9.66
C GLY A 395 4.41 27.26 -10.21
N LYS A 396 5.03 26.41 -9.38
CA LYS A 396 5.40 25.04 -9.75
C LYS A 396 4.22 24.08 -9.60
N TRP A 397 4.32 22.96 -10.31
CA TRP A 397 3.33 21.90 -10.34
C TRP A 397 3.97 20.56 -10.01
N VAL A 398 3.18 19.64 -9.46
CA VAL A 398 3.51 18.22 -9.37
C VAL A 398 2.31 17.42 -9.87
N LEU A 399 2.57 16.22 -10.40
CA LEU A 399 1.49 15.27 -10.67
C LEU A 399 1.08 14.60 -9.37
N TYR A 400 -0.22 14.47 -9.15
CA TYR A 400 -0.77 13.75 -8.00
C TYR A 400 -1.20 12.35 -8.42
N GLN A 401 -1.06 11.39 -7.49
CA GLN A 401 -1.84 10.16 -7.61
C GLN A 401 -3.32 10.53 -7.51
N ASN A 402 -4.15 9.85 -8.30
CA ASN A 402 -5.60 10.01 -8.25
C ASN A 402 -6.23 8.69 -7.80
N LYS A 403 -7.22 8.77 -6.93
CA LYS A 403 -8.13 7.67 -6.64
C LYS A 403 -9.28 7.72 -7.64
N TYR A 404 -9.56 6.60 -8.30
CA TYR A 404 -10.56 6.53 -9.37
C TYR A 404 -11.76 5.66 -9.02
N ALA A 405 -12.92 6.01 -9.58
CA ALA A 405 -14.14 5.19 -9.60
C ALA A 405 -14.96 5.54 -10.84
N GLY A 406 -15.65 4.55 -11.42
CA GLY A 406 -16.44 4.75 -12.64
C GLY A 406 -15.77 4.15 -13.89
N ALA A 407 -15.87 4.85 -15.02
CA ALA A 407 -15.56 4.38 -16.36
C ALA A 407 -14.09 4.60 -16.77
N LEU A 408 -13.16 4.12 -15.94
CA LEU A 408 -11.72 4.37 -16.11
C LEU A 408 -11.13 3.77 -17.40
N SER A 409 -11.72 2.69 -17.92
CA SER A 409 -11.28 2.12 -19.21
C SER A 409 -11.65 3.01 -20.39
N ASP A 410 -12.68 3.85 -20.27
CA ASP A 410 -13.21 4.63 -21.39
C ASP A 410 -12.45 5.95 -21.57
N PHE A 411 -12.15 6.61 -20.45
CA PHE A 411 -11.37 7.84 -20.40
C PHE A 411 -10.71 8.01 -19.03
N ILE A 412 -9.71 8.88 -18.95
CA ILE A 412 -8.91 9.12 -17.73
C ILE A 412 -8.84 10.60 -17.38
N ILE A 413 -8.59 10.88 -16.10
CA ILE A 413 -8.30 12.22 -15.58
C ILE A 413 -6.92 12.22 -14.94
N ILE A 414 -5.99 13.06 -15.42
CA ILE A 414 -4.70 13.29 -14.75
C ILE A 414 -4.75 14.63 -14.02
N THR A 415 -4.25 14.66 -12.78
CA THR A 415 -4.19 15.90 -11.98
C THR A 415 -2.76 16.37 -11.84
N ALA A 416 -2.52 17.63 -12.21
CA ALA A 416 -1.37 18.39 -11.76
C ALA A 416 -1.84 19.49 -10.80
N ALA A 417 -1.16 19.66 -9.67
CA ALA A 417 -1.51 20.72 -8.72
C ALA A 417 -0.26 21.36 -8.11
N SER A 418 -0.44 22.49 -7.43
CA SER A 418 0.58 23.07 -6.57
C SER A 418 0.96 22.04 -5.48
N PRO A 419 2.24 21.88 -5.11
CA PRO A 419 2.65 20.85 -4.16
C PRO A 419 2.37 21.19 -2.69
N VAL A 420 1.83 22.38 -2.38
CA VAL A 420 1.61 22.87 -1.02
C VAL A 420 0.13 23.21 -0.84
N HIS A 421 -0.49 22.60 0.17
CA HIS A 421 -1.89 22.81 0.52
C HIS A 421 -2.03 23.07 2.02
N VAL A 422 -2.41 24.29 2.38
CA VAL A 422 -2.52 24.73 3.79
C VAL A 422 -3.77 25.58 3.96
N LEU A 423 -4.43 25.47 5.11
CA LEU A 423 -5.54 26.34 5.48
C LEU A 423 -5.13 27.83 5.38
N ASN A 424 -6.06 28.66 4.93
CA ASN A 424 -5.91 30.07 4.52
C ASN A 424 -4.90 30.33 3.39
N SER A 425 -4.47 29.30 2.66
CA SER A 425 -3.63 29.45 1.46
C SER A 425 -4.41 29.09 0.19
N THR A 426 -3.78 29.38 -0.96
CA THR A 426 -4.33 29.10 -2.28
C THR A 426 -3.46 28.09 -3.03
N ALA A 427 -4.09 27.11 -3.68
CA ALA A 427 -3.44 26.11 -4.51
C ALA A 427 -4.08 26.07 -5.91
N MET A 428 -3.25 25.81 -6.93
CA MET A 428 -3.71 25.68 -8.31
C MET A 428 -3.89 24.20 -8.66
N TYR A 429 -4.91 23.89 -9.44
CA TYR A 429 -5.16 22.57 -10.01
C TYR A 429 -5.33 22.69 -11.53
N LYS A 430 -4.82 21.68 -12.23
CA LYS A 430 -4.93 21.51 -13.67
C LYS A 430 -5.24 20.05 -13.97
N PHE A 431 -6.45 19.80 -14.45
CA PHE A 431 -6.94 18.47 -14.80
C PHE A 431 -6.84 18.26 -16.30
N LEU A 432 -6.33 17.11 -16.72
CA LEU A 432 -6.35 16.65 -18.11
C LEU A 432 -7.40 15.56 -18.24
N ILE A 433 -8.41 15.77 -19.07
CA ILE A 433 -9.36 14.71 -19.47
C ILE A 433 -8.90 14.16 -20.81
N THR A 434 -8.79 12.85 -20.95
CA THR A 434 -8.34 12.19 -22.19
C THR A 434 -9.13 10.91 -22.46
N PRO A 435 -9.70 10.73 -23.67
CA PRO A 435 -10.28 9.44 -24.04
C PRO A 435 -9.20 8.36 -24.03
N ASN A 436 -9.53 7.14 -23.59
CA ASN A 436 -8.55 6.04 -23.60
C ASN A 436 -8.36 5.53 -25.04
N PRO A 437 -7.21 5.81 -25.69
CA PRO A 437 -7.05 5.60 -27.12
C PRO A 437 -7.20 4.13 -27.51
N GLY A 438 -8.12 3.87 -28.43
CA GLY A 438 -8.29 2.54 -29.03
C GLY A 438 -8.94 1.49 -28.14
N TYR A 439 -9.41 1.83 -26.94
CA TYR A 439 -10.06 0.86 -26.05
C TYR A 439 -11.32 0.23 -26.67
N PHE A 440 -12.11 1.01 -27.41
CA PHE A 440 -13.31 0.51 -28.09
C PHE A 440 -13.03 -0.24 -29.39
N GLN A 441 -11.79 -0.34 -29.87
CA GLN A 441 -11.50 -1.01 -31.14
C GLN A 441 -12.01 -2.46 -31.13
N PRO A 442 -12.63 -2.96 -32.22
CA PRO A 442 -12.80 -2.32 -33.53
C PRO A 442 -13.97 -1.31 -33.64
N ALA A 443 -14.75 -1.08 -32.58
CA ALA A 443 -15.74 0.00 -32.56
C ALA A 443 -15.05 1.38 -32.45
N ASN A 444 -15.77 2.42 -32.88
CA ASN A 444 -15.30 3.80 -32.79
C ASN A 444 -16.44 4.77 -32.41
N PRO A 445 -16.99 4.66 -31.19
CA PRO A 445 -18.06 5.52 -30.74
C PRO A 445 -17.58 6.96 -30.48
N LYS A 446 -18.51 7.92 -30.49
CA LYS A 446 -18.24 9.31 -30.07
C LYS A 446 -18.51 9.47 -28.57
N ILE A 447 -17.75 10.35 -27.90
CA ILE A 447 -17.87 10.62 -26.45
C ILE A 447 -18.23 12.11 -26.20
N SER A 448 -19.50 12.36 -25.86
CA SER A 448 -20.20 13.62 -25.52
C SER A 448 -20.29 14.04 -24.04
N ASP A 449 -19.95 15.25 -23.54
CA ASP A 449 -19.93 15.43 -22.05
C ASP A 449 -20.10 16.84 -21.36
N GLU A 450 -20.47 16.78 -20.06
CA GLU A 450 -20.44 17.71 -18.91
C GLU A 450 -19.42 17.33 -17.79
N TYR A 451 -18.61 18.29 -17.31
CA TYR A 451 -17.70 18.07 -16.18
C TYR A 451 -17.97 19.00 -15.01
N ARG A 452 -17.51 18.59 -13.82
CA ARG A 452 -17.37 19.45 -12.64
C ARG A 452 -16.12 19.07 -11.85
N PHE A 453 -15.25 20.04 -11.58
CA PHE A 453 -14.14 19.92 -10.63
C PHE A 453 -14.39 20.81 -9.43
N VAL A 454 -14.21 20.27 -8.23
CA VAL A 454 -14.53 20.95 -6.97
C VAL A 454 -13.45 20.80 -5.92
N THR A 455 -13.47 21.70 -4.95
CA THR A 455 -13.00 21.43 -3.59
C THR A 455 -14.20 21.25 -2.66
N LEU A 456 -14.11 20.28 -1.76
CA LEU A 456 -15.11 19.97 -0.74
C LEU A 456 -14.50 20.30 0.61
N ARG A 457 -15.08 21.26 1.33
CA ARG A 457 -14.67 21.54 2.71
C ARG A 457 -15.19 20.42 3.60
N VAL A 458 -14.31 19.87 4.43
CA VAL A 458 -14.71 18.93 5.48
C VAL A 458 -14.85 19.70 6.78
N ILE A 459 -16.00 19.56 7.40
CA ILE A 459 -16.30 20.11 8.71
C ILE A 459 -15.99 19.05 9.76
N GLU A 460 -15.48 19.47 10.92
CA GLU A 460 -15.28 18.62 12.09
C GLU A 460 -16.53 17.75 12.35
N GLY A 461 -16.34 16.43 12.39
CA GLY A 461 -17.42 15.45 12.40
C GLY A 461 -17.68 14.78 11.05
N GLY A 462 -16.97 15.18 9.99
CA GLY A 462 -16.90 14.49 8.70
C GLY A 462 -17.90 14.94 7.64
N ARG A 463 -18.73 15.97 7.91
CA ARG A 463 -19.68 16.53 6.93
C ARG A 463 -18.93 17.28 5.84
N MET A 464 -19.34 17.09 4.58
CA MET A 464 -18.78 17.80 3.44
C MET A 464 -19.73 18.90 2.94
N GLU A 465 -19.15 20.02 2.54
CA GLU A 465 -19.84 21.10 1.83
C GLU A 465 -19.03 21.60 0.64
N LEU A 466 -19.72 22.03 -0.42
CA LEU A 466 -19.07 22.52 -1.63
C LEU A 466 -18.35 23.84 -1.35
N ALA A 467 -17.10 23.95 -1.80
CA ALA A 467 -16.30 25.18 -1.75
C ALA A 467 -16.06 25.73 -3.17
N ASP A 468 -14.82 25.67 -3.67
CA ASP A 468 -14.49 26.18 -5.00
C ASP A 468 -14.93 25.18 -6.08
N THR A 469 -15.43 25.67 -7.22
CA THR A 469 -15.93 24.80 -8.30
C THR A 469 -15.70 25.41 -9.67
N THR A 470 -15.45 24.55 -10.65
CA THR A 470 -15.52 24.84 -12.08
C THR A 470 -16.34 23.78 -12.78
N THR A 471 -17.17 24.15 -13.74
CA THR A 471 -18.06 23.23 -14.45
C THR A 471 -18.33 23.73 -15.86
N GLY A 472 -18.63 22.82 -16.76
CA GLY A 472 -18.92 23.14 -18.15
C GLY A 472 -19.11 21.90 -18.99
N HIS A 473 -19.10 22.09 -20.30
CA HIS A 473 -19.15 21.00 -21.27
C HIS A 473 -17.78 20.81 -21.90
N ILE A 474 -17.41 19.56 -22.16
CA ILE A 474 -16.17 19.24 -22.87
C ILE A 474 -16.39 19.33 -24.40
N GLY A 475 -17.62 19.07 -24.86
CA GLY A 475 -17.90 18.78 -26.26
C GLY A 475 -17.53 17.34 -26.60
N ASP A 476 -17.10 17.09 -27.83
CA ASP A 476 -16.63 15.77 -28.26
C ASP A 476 -15.19 15.54 -27.77
N LEU A 477 -15.02 14.58 -26.84
CA LEU A 477 -13.76 14.12 -26.28
C LEU A 477 -12.91 13.36 -27.32
N THR A 478 -12.48 14.05 -28.37
CA THR A 478 -11.59 13.53 -29.41
C THR A 478 -10.12 13.84 -29.12
N GLU A 479 -9.86 14.92 -28.38
CA GLU A 479 -8.52 15.38 -28.02
C GLU A 479 -8.40 15.60 -26.51
N PRO A 480 -7.20 15.39 -25.92
CA PRO A 480 -6.92 15.74 -24.53
C PRO A 480 -7.22 17.21 -24.23
N THR A 481 -8.02 17.48 -23.19
CA THR A 481 -8.43 18.85 -22.82
C THR A 481 -8.06 19.17 -21.38
N PHE A 482 -7.55 20.39 -21.15
CA PHE A 482 -7.17 20.86 -19.81
C PHE A 482 -8.23 21.77 -19.18
N PHE A 483 -8.45 21.58 -17.89
CA PHE A 483 -9.34 22.38 -17.06
C PHE A 483 -8.61 22.86 -15.81
N GLY A 484 -8.82 24.12 -15.42
CA GLY A 484 -8.20 24.73 -14.25
C GLY A 484 -9.18 24.88 -13.09
N LEU A 485 -8.71 24.68 -11.87
CA LEU A 485 -9.42 25.02 -10.63
C LEU A 485 -8.44 25.76 -9.69
N THR A 486 -8.90 26.86 -9.12
CA THR A 486 -8.16 27.59 -8.08
C THR A 486 -8.86 27.32 -6.76
N ALA A 487 -8.14 26.70 -5.82
CA ALA A 487 -8.65 26.39 -4.49
C ALA A 487 -8.14 27.40 -3.48
N HIS A 488 -9.02 28.04 -2.72
CA HIS A 488 -8.66 28.81 -1.53
C HIS A 488 -9.19 28.13 -0.27
N TYR A 489 -8.29 27.62 0.55
CA TYR A 489 -8.62 26.81 1.72
C TYR A 489 -9.05 27.64 2.92
N THR A 490 -10.14 28.40 2.79
CA THR A 490 -10.63 29.30 3.84
C THR A 490 -10.78 28.57 5.17
N ASP A 491 -10.14 29.06 6.21
CA ASP A 491 -10.28 28.55 7.57
C ASP A 491 -11.44 29.24 8.28
N ALA A 492 -12.38 28.45 8.79
CA ALA A 492 -13.49 28.91 9.60
C ALA A 492 -13.65 27.96 10.80
N PRO A 493 -14.20 28.43 11.94
CA PRO A 493 -14.42 27.56 13.09
C PRO A 493 -15.18 26.28 12.70
N GLY A 494 -14.58 25.12 13.03
CA GLY A 494 -15.10 23.81 12.64
C GLY A 494 -14.63 23.31 11.27
N THR A 495 -13.80 24.04 10.53
CA THR A 495 -13.16 23.53 9.31
C THR A 495 -12.03 22.58 9.69
N LEU A 496 -12.08 21.36 9.15
CA LEU A 496 -11.06 20.35 9.37
C LEU A 496 -9.96 20.43 8.29
N ASP A 497 -10.39 20.28 7.03
CA ASP A 497 -9.56 20.27 5.82
C ASP A 497 -10.45 20.42 4.55
N TYR A 498 -9.88 20.10 3.39
CA TYR A 498 -10.59 20.02 2.11
C TYR A 498 -10.12 18.83 1.28
N HIS A 499 -11.04 18.25 0.51
CA HIS A 499 -10.73 17.33 -0.59
C HIS A 499 -10.87 18.03 -1.93
N ALA A 500 -10.16 17.54 -2.96
CA ALA A 500 -10.40 17.92 -4.35
C ALA A 500 -11.08 16.76 -5.08
N LEU A 501 -12.05 17.01 -5.95
CA LEU A 501 -12.75 15.95 -6.68
C LEU A 501 -13.11 16.39 -8.10
N GLY A 502 -12.78 15.56 -9.08
CA GLY A 502 -13.24 15.68 -10.46
C GLY A 502 -14.33 14.67 -10.77
N LEU A 503 -15.44 15.16 -11.32
CA LEU A 503 -16.57 14.36 -11.79
C LEU A 503 -16.83 14.68 -13.26
N VAL A 504 -17.01 13.65 -14.08
CA VAL A 504 -17.25 13.75 -15.53
C VAL A 504 -18.37 12.78 -15.91
N TYR A 505 -19.28 13.17 -16.83
CA TYR A 505 -20.46 12.40 -17.22
C TYR A 505 -20.71 12.36 -18.74
N ALA A 506 -20.17 11.33 -19.40
CA ALA A 506 -20.19 11.24 -20.85
C ALA A 506 -21.32 10.36 -21.37
N TYR A 507 -21.57 10.49 -22.67
CA TYR A 507 -22.27 9.46 -23.44
C TYR A 507 -21.34 8.84 -24.48
N VAL A 508 -21.29 7.52 -24.48
CA VAL A 508 -20.75 6.72 -25.60
C VAL A 508 -21.88 6.52 -26.60
N GLU A 509 -21.81 7.21 -27.74
CA GLU A 509 -22.78 7.06 -28.82
C GLU A 509 -22.40 5.86 -29.70
N ARG A 510 -23.20 4.80 -29.60
CA ARG A 510 -23.04 3.56 -30.36
C ARG A 510 -23.50 3.76 -31.81
N ASP A 511 -23.10 2.86 -32.70
CA ASP A 511 -23.36 2.92 -34.15
C ASP A 511 -24.85 2.99 -34.53
N ASP A 512 -25.77 2.56 -33.66
CA ASP A 512 -27.23 2.74 -33.81
C ASP A 512 -27.82 4.02 -33.23
N GLY A 513 -26.99 4.94 -32.76
CA GLY A 513 -27.43 6.17 -32.11
C GLY A 513 -27.91 5.97 -30.68
N VAL A 514 -27.82 4.75 -30.11
CA VAL A 514 -28.05 4.55 -28.68
C VAL A 514 -26.92 5.21 -27.90
N LYS A 515 -27.29 6.03 -26.91
CA LYS A 515 -26.35 6.76 -26.06
C LYS A 515 -26.21 6.06 -24.70
N ILE A 516 -25.03 5.50 -24.45
CA ILE A 516 -24.72 4.77 -23.21
C ILE A 516 -24.04 5.74 -22.24
N PRO A 517 -24.62 6.06 -21.07
CA PRO A 517 -24.05 7.00 -20.13
C PRO A 517 -22.91 6.37 -19.33
N ILE A 518 -21.82 7.10 -19.21
CA ILE A 518 -20.62 6.73 -18.46
C ILE A 518 -20.25 7.88 -17.53
N TRP A 519 -19.55 7.59 -16.43
CA TRP A 519 -19.12 8.61 -15.48
C TRP A 519 -17.76 8.25 -14.91
N LEU A 520 -16.97 9.25 -14.53
CA LEU A 520 -15.70 9.05 -13.85
C LEU A 520 -15.57 10.02 -12.70
N ALA A 521 -15.19 9.49 -11.54
CA ALA A 521 -14.72 10.25 -10.39
C ALA A 521 -13.21 10.07 -10.26
N ALA A 522 -12.50 11.18 -10.09
CA ALA A 522 -11.06 11.20 -9.83
C ALA A 522 -10.77 12.16 -8.68
N GLU A 523 -10.28 11.63 -7.57
CA GLU A 523 -9.87 12.41 -6.40
C GLU A 523 -8.34 12.50 -6.37
N PRO A 524 -7.75 13.69 -6.54
CA PRO A 524 -6.32 13.89 -6.30
C PRO A 524 -6.00 13.61 -4.84
N MET A 525 -5.01 12.77 -4.59
CA MET A 525 -4.59 12.35 -3.24
C MET A 525 -3.78 13.44 -2.53
N ILE A 526 -4.38 14.63 -2.41
CA ILE A 526 -3.85 15.79 -1.70
C ILE A 526 -4.10 15.65 -0.18
N SER A 527 -3.45 16.49 0.59
CA SER A 527 -3.78 16.69 2.00
C SER A 527 -3.65 18.17 2.33
N VAL A 528 -4.70 18.78 2.89
CA VAL A 528 -4.62 20.16 3.38
C VAL A 528 -4.12 20.13 4.82
N LEU A 529 -2.99 20.79 5.05
CA LEU A 529 -2.39 20.89 6.38
C LEU A 529 -2.98 22.07 7.15
N SER A 530 -3.11 21.90 8.46
CA SER A 530 -3.26 23.06 9.35
C SER A 530 -1.94 23.82 9.45
N ASN A 531 -2.04 25.10 9.80
CA ASN A 531 -0.88 25.92 10.10
C ASN A 531 -0.31 25.51 11.47
N THR A 532 0.52 24.47 11.49
CA THR A 532 1.35 24.18 12.66
C THR A 532 2.43 25.27 12.77
N TYR A 533 2.88 25.61 13.96
CA TYR A 533 4.02 26.53 14.06
C TYR A 533 5.32 25.76 13.74
N THR A 534 6.04 26.15 12.68
CA THR A 534 7.38 25.61 12.37
C THR A 534 8.45 26.28 13.25
N VAL A 535 9.18 25.46 14.00
CA VAL A 535 10.30 25.82 14.86
C VAL A 535 11.57 26.01 14.03
N MET A 536 11.93 25.05 13.18
CA MET A 536 13.17 25.07 12.39
C MET A 536 13.00 25.80 11.06
N LYS A 537 12.70 27.11 11.13
CA LYS A 537 12.60 27.98 9.94
C LYS A 537 13.94 28.08 9.21
N ASP A 538 13.90 28.17 7.89
CA ASP A 538 15.10 28.19 7.04
C ASP A 538 16.09 29.30 7.42
N GLN A 539 15.57 30.48 7.78
CA GLN A 539 16.40 31.59 8.22
C GLN A 539 17.12 31.30 9.54
N ASP A 540 16.47 30.63 10.48
CA ASP A 540 17.06 30.29 11.78
C ASP A 540 18.07 29.15 11.65
N VAL A 541 17.79 28.17 10.79
CA VAL A 541 18.72 27.12 10.41
C VAL A 541 19.96 27.70 9.73
N LYS A 542 19.78 28.62 8.78
CA LYS A 542 20.89 29.34 8.12
C LYS A 542 21.71 30.14 9.13
N ASN A 543 21.06 30.85 10.05
CA ASN A 543 21.75 31.57 11.13
C ASN A 543 22.58 30.60 11.99
N LEU A 544 22.06 29.40 12.30
CA LEU A 544 22.79 28.37 13.04
C LEU A 544 24.05 27.90 12.30
N ILE A 545 23.95 27.66 10.99
CA ILE A 545 25.08 27.29 10.13
C ILE A 545 26.15 28.39 10.10
N ASP A 546 25.73 29.66 10.02
CA ASP A 546 26.65 30.80 10.07
C ASP A 546 27.34 30.94 11.44
N LEU A 547 26.62 30.69 12.54
CA LEU A 547 27.19 30.68 13.89
C LEU A 547 28.22 29.56 14.06
N TYR A 548 27.95 28.38 13.48
CA TYR A 548 28.91 27.27 13.44
C TYR A 548 30.20 27.67 12.72
N LYS A 549 30.10 28.26 11.52
CA LYS A 549 31.25 28.76 10.76
C LYS A 549 32.04 29.83 11.54
N LYS A 550 31.35 30.65 12.34
CA LYS A 550 31.95 31.67 13.23
C LYS A 550 32.50 31.10 14.55
N LYS A 551 32.30 29.80 14.82
CA LYS A 551 32.68 29.11 16.07
C LYS A 551 32.04 29.72 17.34
N ASP A 552 30.86 30.32 17.21
CA ASP A 552 30.13 30.93 18.32
C ASP A 552 29.25 29.90 19.03
N ARG A 553 29.88 29.01 19.82
CA ARG A 553 29.21 27.89 20.49
C ARG A 553 28.18 28.32 21.53
N GLU A 554 28.39 29.48 22.16
CA GLU A 554 27.44 30.02 23.14
C GLU A 554 26.11 30.39 22.48
N LYS A 555 26.14 31.07 21.33
CA LYS A 555 24.92 31.38 20.58
C LYS A 555 24.27 30.15 19.97
N ILE A 556 25.04 29.16 19.49
CA ILE A 556 24.48 27.89 19.02
C ILE A 556 23.69 27.23 20.16
N ASN A 557 24.29 27.08 21.34
CA ASN A 557 23.61 26.49 22.49
C ASN A 557 22.35 27.27 22.90
N ALA A 558 22.40 28.60 22.87
CA ALA A 558 21.25 29.44 23.19
C ALA A 558 20.10 29.25 22.19
N THR A 559 20.38 29.27 20.89
CA THR A 559 19.37 29.06 19.84
C THR A 559 18.84 27.63 19.84
N THR A 560 19.69 26.62 20.00
CA THR A 560 19.28 25.22 20.16
C THR A 560 18.33 25.05 21.35
N LYS A 561 18.62 25.66 22.50
CA LYS A 561 17.74 25.61 23.67
C LYS A 561 16.38 26.26 23.42
N ALA A 562 16.35 27.38 22.69
CA ALA A 562 15.09 28.03 22.31
C ALA A 562 14.24 27.14 21.39
N MET A 563 14.87 26.50 20.39
CA MET A 563 14.18 25.55 19.49
C MET A 563 13.66 24.33 20.24
N ILE A 564 14.43 23.77 21.17
CA ILE A 564 14.00 22.63 22.02
C ILE A 564 12.76 23.01 22.84
N ASN A 565 12.71 24.20 23.42
CA ASN A 565 11.55 24.64 24.20
C ASN A 565 10.28 24.72 23.33
N SER A 566 10.38 25.20 22.09
CA SER A 566 9.25 25.21 21.17
C SER A 566 8.82 23.82 20.70
N LEU A 567 9.76 22.88 20.53
CA LEU A 567 9.41 21.48 20.24
C LEU A 567 8.73 20.81 21.44
N GLN A 568 9.11 21.16 22.67
CA GLN A 568 8.44 20.66 23.87
C GLN A 568 6.98 21.13 23.94
N GLU A 569 6.68 22.37 23.54
CA GLU A 569 5.30 22.87 23.43
C GLU A 569 4.48 22.06 22.41
N LYS A 570 5.07 21.68 21.26
CA LYS A 570 4.43 20.79 20.28
C LYS A 570 4.20 19.37 20.82
N ILE A 571 5.09 18.86 21.68
CA ILE A 571 4.87 17.59 22.40
C ILE A 571 3.66 17.71 23.32
N ASP A 572 3.54 18.81 24.06
CA ASP A 572 2.42 19.01 24.98
C ASP A 572 1.07 19.04 24.23
N GLU A 573 1.01 19.64 23.05
CA GLU A 573 -0.16 19.57 22.15
C GLU A 573 -0.43 18.15 21.64
N ALA A 574 0.60 17.41 21.25
CA ALA A 574 0.47 16.03 20.82
C ALA A 574 0.00 15.10 21.96
N GLU A 575 0.42 15.35 23.20
CA GLU A 575 -0.07 14.63 24.39
C GLU A 575 -1.56 14.90 24.64
N GLN A 576 -2.05 16.12 24.38
CA GLN A 576 -3.48 16.42 24.43
C GLN A 576 -4.28 15.65 23.36
N LEU A 577 -3.75 15.55 22.14
CA LEU A 577 -4.37 14.73 21.09
C LEU A 577 -4.38 13.25 21.46
N LEU A 578 -3.29 12.73 22.02
CA LEU A 578 -3.20 11.35 22.50
C LEU A 578 -4.22 11.08 23.62
N ALA A 579 -4.41 12.02 24.54
CA ALA A 579 -5.40 11.92 25.61
C ALA A 579 -6.82 11.87 25.04
N LYS A 580 -7.16 12.73 24.07
CA LYS A 580 -8.45 12.71 23.36
C LYS A 580 -8.65 11.40 22.61
N ALA A 581 -7.65 10.92 21.89
CA ALA A 581 -7.69 9.68 21.12
C ALA A 581 -7.92 8.45 22.01
N LYS A 582 -7.24 8.37 23.16
CA LYS A 582 -7.49 7.34 24.18
C LYS A 582 -8.89 7.46 24.77
N GLY A 583 -9.35 8.67 25.05
CA GLY A 583 -10.71 8.93 25.56
C GLY A 583 -11.82 8.48 24.60
N MET A 584 -11.59 8.61 23.29
CA MET A 584 -12.52 8.20 22.23
C MET A 584 -12.28 6.77 21.72
N ASN A 585 -11.27 6.06 22.24
CA ASN A 585 -10.84 4.74 21.78
C ASN A 585 -10.61 4.66 20.26
N ASN A 586 -10.01 5.70 19.68
CA ASN A 586 -9.68 5.75 18.25
C ASN A 586 -8.24 5.27 18.04
N GLU A 587 -8.09 4.02 17.60
CA GLU A 587 -6.78 3.35 17.46
C GLU A 587 -5.82 4.09 16.54
N ASN A 588 -6.28 4.54 15.37
CA ASN A 588 -5.44 5.28 14.41
C ASN A 588 -4.97 6.61 15.01
N ALA A 589 -5.86 7.37 15.65
CA ALA A 589 -5.48 8.63 16.27
C ALA A 589 -4.52 8.44 17.45
N ILE A 590 -4.61 7.32 18.19
CA ILE A 590 -3.65 6.97 19.25
C ILE A 590 -2.28 6.73 18.66
N GLU A 591 -2.20 5.93 17.59
CA GLU A 591 -0.95 5.64 16.88
C GLU A 591 -0.32 6.93 16.34
N TYR A 592 -1.09 7.76 15.64
CA TYR A 592 -0.58 8.99 15.03
C TYR A 592 -0.14 10.01 16.08
N ALA A 593 -0.91 10.22 17.16
CA ALA A 593 -0.51 11.16 18.21
C ALA A 593 0.75 10.67 18.95
N GLN A 594 0.91 9.36 19.15
CA GLN A 594 2.16 8.81 19.70
C GLN A 594 3.34 8.97 18.73
N GLY A 595 3.11 8.75 17.44
CA GLY A 595 4.10 9.02 16.38
C GLY A 595 4.60 10.46 16.41
N ALA A 596 3.70 11.44 16.54
CA ALA A 596 4.08 12.85 16.66
C ALA A 596 5.02 13.10 17.87
N ILE A 597 4.68 12.54 19.04
CA ILE A 597 5.49 12.68 20.25
C ILE A 597 6.89 12.08 20.04
N ASP A 598 6.98 10.92 19.41
CA ASP A 598 8.24 10.21 19.20
C ASP A 598 9.14 10.96 18.19
N GLU A 599 8.56 11.49 17.12
CA GLU A 599 9.28 12.29 16.12
C GLU A 599 9.77 13.63 16.69
N TYR A 600 8.97 14.36 17.47
CA TYR A 600 9.45 15.58 18.13
C TYR A 600 10.55 15.30 19.17
N LYS A 601 10.48 14.17 19.89
CA LYS A 601 11.56 13.74 20.78
C LYS A 601 12.85 13.41 20.03
N ALA A 602 12.75 12.80 18.84
CA ALA A 602 13.90 12.57 17.96
C ALA A 602 14.51 13.90 17.50
N ALA A 603 13.69 14.87 17.06
CA ALA A 603 14.16 16.20 16.69
C ALA A 603 14.88 16.94 17.84
N ILE A 604 14.36 16.86 19.07
CA ILE A 604 15.02 17.42 20.26
C ILE A 604 16.38 16.76 20.49
N ASN A 605 16.45 15.43 20.40
CA ASN A 605 17.69 14.67 20.57
C ASN A 605 18.74 15.04 19.51
N ASP A 606 18.33 15.21 18.27
CA ASP A 606 19.23 15.62 17.19
C ASP A 606 19.71 17.06 17.32
N LEU A 607 18.86 17.98 17.77
CA LEU A 607 19.26 19.34 18.12
C LEU A 607 20.29 19.36 19.26
N GLN A 608 20.11 18.53 20.29
CA GLN A 608 21.08 18.39 21.38
C GLN A 608 22.43 17.87 20.89
N LYS A 609 22.42 16.89 19.97
CA LYS A 609 23.65 16.36 19.36
C LYS A 609 24.30 17.35 18.40
N ALA A 610 23.52 18.08 17.60
CA ALA A 610 24.01 19.10 16.67
C ALA A 610 24.83 20.16 17.40
N ALA A 611 24.32 20.68 18.53
CA ALA A 611 25.02 21.67 19.34
C ALA A 611 26.38 21.20 19.88
N GLN A 612 26.60 19.89 19.97
CA GLN A 612 27.83 19.27 20.45
C GLN A 612 28.79 18.86 19.32
N GLN A 613 28.38 18.90 18.05
CA GLN A 613 29.24 18.46 16.95
C GLN A 613 30.36 19.47 16.67
N ASP A 614 31.56 18.95 16.44
CA ASP A 614 32.74 19.70 16.00
C ASP A 614 33.10 19.41 14.53
N ASP A 615 32.47 18.41 13.92
CA ASP A 615 32.53 18.15 12.48
C ASP A 615 31.39 18.86 11.75
N TYR A 616 31.73 19.54 10.65
CA TYR A 616 30.77 20.38 9.94
C TYR A 616 29.67 19.56 9.26
N GLN A 617 30.04 18.41 8.69
CA GLN A 617 29.11 17.53 8.00
C GLN A 617 28.14 16.89 8.99
N MET A 618 28.63 16.46 10.14
CA MET A 618 27.80 15.91 11.22
C MET A 618 26.86 16.97 11.82
N PHE A 619 27.31 18.22 11.93
CA PHE A 619 26.43 19.32 12.33
C PHE A 619 25.28 19.51 11.34
N LEU A 620 25.56 19.55 10.03
CA LEU A 620 24.54 19.65 8.99
C LEU A 620 23.59 18.44 8.98
N ASN A 621 24.13 17.24 9.13
CA ASN A 621 23.34 15.99 9.15
C ASN A 621 22.32 16.00 10.29
N TYR A 622 22.73 16.32 11.53
CA TYR A 622 21.79 16.37 12.66
C TYR A 622 20.78 17.51 12.54
N LEU A 623 21.17 18.67 12.00
CA LEU A 623 20.19 19.73 11.74
C LEU A 623 19.17 19.32 10.68
N ASN A 624 19.60 18.63 9.62
CA ASN A 624 18.70 18.15 8.59
C ASN A 624 17.76 17.06 9.15
N ALA A 625 18.31 16.09 9.89
CA ALA A 625 17.54 15.04 10.57
C ALA A 625 16.49 15.64 11.51
N ALA A 626 16.89 16.57 12.39
CA ALA A 626 15.98 17.25 13.29
C ALA A 626 14.84 17.97 12.56
N LYS A 627 15.16 18.64 11.43
CA LYS A 627 14.17 19.34 10.61
C LYS A 627 13.17 18.36 9.97
N LYS A 628 13.64 17.23 9.44
CA LYS A 628 12.76 16.20 8.86
C LYS A 628 11.92 15.49 9.94
N HIS A 629 12.46 15.28 11.14
CA HIS A 629 11.72 14.76 12.29
C HIS A 629 10.64 15.75 12.76
N GLU A 630 10.91 17.06 12.78
CA GLU A 630 9.87 18.06 13.04
C GLU A 630 8.75 17.97 11.99
N MET A 631 9.09 17.91 10.70
CA MET A 631 8.12 17.76 9.61
C MET A 631 7.29 16.48 9.77
N ALA A 632 7.92 15.36 10.12
CA ALA A 632 7.22 14.09 10.38
C ALA A 632 6.24 14.22 11.56
N GLY A 633 6.66 14.87 12.65
CA GLY A 633 5.79 15.16 13.78
C GLY A 633 4.60 16.06 13.40
N ASP A 634 4.82 17.06 12.55
CA ASP A 634 3.77 17.94 12.03
C ASP A 634 2.71 17.17 11.23
N TYR A 635 3.14 16.24 10.37
CA TYR A 635 2.23 15.37 9.65
C TYR A 635 1.45 14.44 10.58
N TYR A 636 2.10 13.83 11.57
CA TYR A 636 1.41 12.97 12.54
C TYR A 636 0.37 13.74 13.38
N VAL A 637 0.63 15.00 13.73
CA VAL A 637 -0.36 15.87 14.39
C VAL A 637 -1.57 16.11 13.47
N ASN A 638 -1.34 16.42 12.19
CA ASN A 638 -2.42 16.58 11.22
C ASN A 638 -3.23 15.28 11.05
N ALA A 639 -2.55 14.13 10.94
CA ALA A 639 -3.16 12.82 10.84
C ALA A 639 -4.04 12.49 12.06
N ALA A 640 -3.53 12.71 13.28
CA ALA A 640 -4.28 12.47 14.50
C ALA A 640 -5.52 13.36 14.58
N ARG A 641 -5.40 14.64 14.25
CA ARG A 641 -6.52 15.59 14.22
C ARG A 641 -7.60 15.15 13.22
N LYS A 642 -7.24 14.79 12.00
CA LYS A 642 -8.19 14.33 10.97
C LYS A 642 -8.89 13.03 11.35
N ALA A 643 -8.14 12.06 11.88
CA ALA A 643 -8.67 10.78 12.33
C ALA A 643 -9.68 10.93 13.48
N LEU A 644 -9.48 11.88 14.40
CA LEU A 644 -10.42 12.17 15.49
C LEU A 644 -11.71 12.82 15.00
N ASN A 645 -11.65 13.54 13.89
CA ASN A 645 -12.72 14.42 13.41
C ASN A 645 -13.44 13.90 12.17
N GLY A 646 -13.26 12.62 11.81
CA GLY A 646 -14.07 11.92 10.80
C GLY A 646 -13.53 11.92 9.38
N ASP A 647 -12.24 12.23 9.18
CA ASP A 647 -11.54 12.05 7.91
C ASP A 647 -10.33 11.12 8.10
N LEU A 648 -10.58 9.82 8.06
CA LEU A 648 -9.52 8.82 8.19
C LEU A 648 -8.74 8.67 6.88
N GLU A 649 -9.37 9.01 5.76
CA GLU A 649 -8.84 8.88 4.42
C GLU A 649 -7.63 9.81 4.22
N GLN A 650 -7.74 11.12 4.49
CA GLN A 650 -6.55 11.98 4.44
C GLN A 650 -5.62 11.78 5.64
N ALA A 651 -6.13 11.35 6.79
CA ALA A 651 -5.26 11.04 7.94
C ALA A 651 -4.21 9.98 7.60
N LYS A 652 -4.58 8.97 6.80
CA LYS A 652 -3.65 7.95 6.31
C LYS A 652 -2.62 8.51 5.34
N ILE A 653 -2.99 9.48 4.50
CA ILE A 653 -2.05 10.18 3.62
C ILE A 653 -1.02 10.91 4.47
N ASP A 654 -1.45 11.67 5.46
CA ASP A 654 -0.55 12.40 6.37
C ASP A 654 0.37 11.45 7.15
N ALA A 655 -0.16 10.33 7.65
CA ALA A 655 0.65 9.33 8.35
C ALA A 655 1.72 8.66 7.45
N GLU A 656 1.41 8.42 6.18
CA GLU A 656 2.41 7.90 5.22
C GLU A 656 3.50 8.95 4.95
N LYS A 657 3.12 10.23 4.77
CA LYS A 657 4.10 11.32 4.66
C LYS A 657 4.98 11.42 5.90
N ALA A 658 4.40 11.30 7.10
CA ALA A 658 5.17 11.29 8.34
C ALA A 658 6.24 10.19 8.35
N LYS A 659 5.87 8.98 7.91
CA LYS A 659 6.78 7.84 7.82
C LYS A 659 7.89 8.05 6.77
N GLU A 660 7.56 8.59 5.60
CA GLU A 660 8.55 8.94 4.57
C GLU A 660 9.59 9.93 5.09
N TYR A 661 9.15 11.00 5.75
CA TYR A 661 10.04 12.04 6.28
C TYR A 661 10.87 11.55 7.48
N SER A 662 10.28 10.73 8.36
CA SER A 662 11.00 10.05 9.46
C SER A 662 12.10 9.12 8.93
N ASN A 663 11.81 8.38 7.86
CA ASN A 663 12.81 7.51 7.23
C ASN A 663 13.92 8.32 6.57
N LEU A 664 13.59 9.43 5.89
CA LEU A 664 14.58 10.34 5.32
C LEU A 664 15.47 10.95 6.42
N ALA A 665 14.91 11.32 7.57
CA ALA A 665 15.67 11.83 8.71
C ALA A 665 16.73 10.83 9.18
N LYS A 666 16.33 9.56 9.32
CA LYS A 666 17.19 8.44 9.75
C LYS A 666 18.33 8.14 8.77
N GLU A 667 18.27 8.57 7.51
CA GLU A 667 19.39 8.44 6.56
C GLU A 667 20.58 9.35 6.92
N TYR A 668 20.33 10.46 7.62
CA TYR A 668 21.33 11.44 8.04
C TYR A 668 21.86 11.17 9.44
N GLU A 669 21.06 10.55 10.30
CA GLU A 669 21.52 10.06 11.58
C GLU A 669 22.63 9.01 11.36
N PRO A 670 23.67 8.97 12.22
CA PRO A 670 24.65 7.88 12.20
C PRO A 670 23.98 6.53 12.50
N GLY A 671 23.60 5.81 11.44
CA GLY A 671 22.92 4.52 11.55
C GLY A 671 23.86 3.37 11.89
N PHE A 672 23.61 2.71 13.01
CA PHE A 672 24.00 1.32 13.24
C PHE A 672 22.91 0.40 12.68
N SER A 673 23.24 -0.48 11.73
CA SER A 673 22.25 -1.43 11.24
C SER A 673 21.98 -2.53 12.30
N LEU A 674 20.72 -2.67 12.72
CA LEU A 674 20.29 -3.76 13.61
C LEU A 674 20.56 -5.14 12.96
N GLY A 675 20.59 -5.21 11.62
CA GLY A 675 20.98 -6.39 10.86
C GLY A 675 22.44 -6.81 11.06
N GLY A 676 23.36 -5.88 11.34
CA GLY A 676 24.76 -6.18 11.66
C GLY A 676 24.96 -6.74 13.07
N LEU A 677 24.07 -6.39 14.01
CA LEU A 677 24.13 -6.87 15.40
C LEU A 677 23.63 -8.32 15.56
N LEU A 678 22.87 -8.85 14.60
CA LEU A 678 22.37 -10.23 14.64
C LEU A 678 23.22 -11.21 13.81
N GLY A 679 24.08 -10.71 12.91
CA GLY A 679 24.85 -11.52 11.98
C GLY A 679 26.18 -12.09 12.51
N GLY A 680 26.66 -11.63 13.67
CA GLY A 680 28.00 -11.94 14.19
C GLY A 680 28.03 -12.53 15.61
N ASP A 681 29.06 -13.32 15.89
CA ASP A 681 29.30 -13.99 17.20
C ASP A 681 29.47 -13.00 18.37
N THR A 682 29.90 -11.77 18.06
CA THR A 682 29.98 -10.65 19.01
C THR A 682 28.59 -10.07 19.33
N GLY A 683 27.71 -10.01 18.32
CA GLY A 683 26.34 -9.53 18.46
C GLY A 683 25.47 -10.44 19.33
N LYS A 684 25.67 -11.75 19.24
CA LYS A 684 25.06 -12.74 20.15
C LYS A 684 25.51 -12.56 21.60
N LYS A 685 26.77 -12.16 21.83
CA LYS A 685 27.31 -11.91 23.19
C LYS A 685 26.79 -10.61 23.78
N VAL A 686 26.63 -9.56 22.96
CA VAL A 686 26.02 -8.28 23.38
C VAL A 686 24.54 -8.47 23.69
N LEU A 687 23.81 -9.22 22.86
CA LEU A 687 22.42 -9.58 23.11
C LEU A 687 22.28 -10.42 24.39
N ALA A 688 23.17 -11.40 24.61
CA ALA A 688 23.19 -12.18 25.85
C ALA A 688 23.48 -11.32 27.08
N ALA A 689 24.41 -10.36 27.00
CA ALA A 689 24.70 -9.42 28.08
C ALA A 689 23.48 -8.51 28.38
N LEU A 690 22.82 -7.98 27.35
CA LEU A 690 21.60 -7.18 27.46
C LEU A 690 20.46 -7.97 28.11
N ILE A 691 20.23 -9.21 27.68
CA ILE A 691 19.19 -10.06 28.26
C ILE A 691 19.54 -10.42 29.72
N ILE A 692 20.80 -10.68 30.05
CA ILE A 692 21.23 -10.92 31.44
C ILE A 692 20.99 -9.68 32.32
N SER A 693 21.26 -8.47 31.83
CA SER A 693 20.95 -7.23 32.55
C SER A 693 19.45 -7.00 32.74
N ILE A 694 18.62 -7.36 31.75
CA ILE A 694 17.15 -7.30 31.85
C ILE A 694 16.63 -8.33 32.86
N ILE A 695 17.21 -9.53 32.89
CA ILE A 695 16.91 -10.59 33.87
C ILE A 695 17.27 -10.14 35.29
N LEU A 696 18.43 -9.48 35.46
CA LEU A 696 18.86 -8.90 36.75
C LEU A 696 17.95 -7.75 37.21
N ALA A 697 17.60 -6.83 36.30
CA ALA A 697 16.67 -5.75 36.60
C ALA A 697 15.26 -6.28 36.95
N GLY A 698 14.79 -7.30 36.24
CA GLY A 698 13.54 -8.00 36.53
C GLY A 698 13.56 -8.70 37.89
N ALA A 699 14.67 -9.35 38.26
CA ALA A 699 14.84 -9.99 39.56
C ALA A 699 14.82 -8.98 40.73
N ILE A 700 15.41 -7.79 40.54
CA ILE A 700 15.35 -6.70 41.51
C ILE A 700 13.91 -6.15 41.62
N TYR A 701 13.19 -6.04 40.50
CA TYR A 701 11.81 -5.54 40.48
C TYR A 701 10.79 -6.52 41.08
N ILE A 702 11.02 -7.85 40.96
CA ILE A 702 10.26 -8.90 41.67
C ILE A 702 10.39 -8.74 43.19
N PHE A 703 11.53 -8.22 43.67
CA PHE A 703 11.79 -8.02 45.09
C PHE A 703 11.02 -6.81 45.68
N VAL A 704 10.64 -5.82 44.85
CA VAL A 704 10.10 -4.52 45.32
C VAL A 704 8.59 -4.32 45.08
N GLY A 705 7.88 -5.29 44.50
CA GLY A 705 6.46 -5.45 44.87
C GLY A 705 5.39 -5.45 43.78
N ASN A 706 5.67 -5.82 42.52
CA ASN A 706 4.58 -6.15 41.60
C ASN A 706 4.85 -7.46 40.81
N LYS A 707 4.39 -8.58 41.38
CA LYS A 707 4.83 -9.94 41.04
C LYS A 707 4.31 -10.48 39.69
N ARG A 708 3.24 -9.91 39.13
CA ARG A 708 2.58 -10.46 37.92
C ARG A 708 3.20 -9.97 36.60
N LEU A 709 3.55 -8.69 36.50
CA LEU A 709 4.15 -8.12 35.28
C LEU A 709 5.62 -8.57 35.13
N ALA A 710 6.34 -8.62 36.25
CA ALA A 710 7.75 -9.00 36.27
C ALA A 710 7.97 -10.48 35.91
N ALA A 711 7.03 -11.36 36.29
CA ALA A 711 7.07 -12.77 35.88
C ALA A 711 6.89 -12.93 34.36
N LEU A 712 6.04 -12.11 33.72
CA LEU A 712 5.79 -12.15 32.28
C LEU A 712 7.01 -11.62 31.49
N VAL A 713 7.59 -10.50 31.92
CA VAL A 713 8.83 -9.95 31.32
C VAL A 713 10.00 -10.92 31.48
N PHE A 714 10.13 -11.57 32.65
CA PHE A 714 11.15 -12.59 32.89
C PHE A 714 10.95 -13.83 32.00
N PHE A 715 9.70 -14.27 31.81
CA PHE A 715 9.38 -15.41 30.93
C PHE A 715 9.69 -15.11 29.46
N VAL A 716 9.29 -13.94 28.96
CA VAL A 716 9.56 -13.50 27.58
C VAL A 716 11.07 -13.34 27.34
N SER A 717 11.80 -12.82 28.33
CA SER A 717 13.26 -12.68 28.27
C SER A 717 13.98 -14.03 28.19
N ILE A 718 13.49 -15.04 28.91
CA ILE A 718 14.02 -16.42 28.84
C ILE A 718 13.73 -17.07 27.49
N ILE A 719 12.53 -16.87 26.93
CA ILE A 719 12.16 -17.39 25.61
C ILE A 719 13.06 -16.77 24.52
N LEU A 720 13.29 -15.46 24.58
CA LEU A 720 14.22 -14.76 23.68
C LEU A 720 15.67 -15.26 23.85
N LEU A 721 16.10 -15.55 25.08
CA LEU A 721 17.41 -16.14 25.35
C LEU A 721 17.54 -17.56 24.74
N LEU A 722 16.50 -18.39 24.84
CA LEU A 722 16.47 -19.75 24.28
C LEU A 722 16.44 -19.76 22.76
N LEU A 723 15.75 -18.79 22.14
CA LEU A 723 15.77 -18.58 20.68
C LEU A 723 17.14 -18.09 20.20
N ALA A 724 17.78 -17.16 20.93
CA ALA A 724 19.10 -16.63 20.58
C ALA A 724 20.22 -17.67 20.64
N PHE A 725 20.12 -18.68 21.52
CA PHE A 725 21.10 -19.76 21.69
C PHE A 725 20.75 -21.07 20.97
N GLY A 726 19.70 -21.10 20.14
CA GLY A 726 19.46 -22.19 19.19
C GLY A 726 19.07 -23.54 19.81
N ALA A 727 18.38 -23.56 20.96
CA ALA A 727 17.92 -24.79 21.60
C ALA A 727 16.54 -25.29 21.11
N PHE A 728 15.89 -24.59 20.17
CA PHE A 728 14.59 -24.94 19.62
C PHE A 728 14.61 -24.92 18.08
N LYS A 729 14.26 -26.04 17.44
CA LYS A 729 13.72 -26.06 16.07
C LYS A 729 12.20 -26.14 16.23
N LEU A 730 11.47 -25.19 15.65
CA LEU A 730 10.01 -25.27 15.52
C LEU A 730 9.67 -26.51 14.66
N PRO A 731 8.69 -27.34 15.06
CA PRO A 731 8.17 -28.38 14.19
C PRO A 731 7.38 -27.74 13.03
N ASP A 732 7.55 -28.30 11.82
CA ASP A 732 6.83 -27.88 10.62
C ASP A 732 5.31 -27.94 10.87
N LEU A 733 4.65 -26.79 10.79
CA LEU A 733 3.18 -26.71 10.81
C LEU A 733 2.64 -27.07 9.42
N PRO A 734 1.60 -27.92 9.34
CA PRO A 734 1.03 -28.33 8.06
C PRO A 734 0.30 -27.15 7.40
N LYS A 735 0.49 -27.02 6.08
CA LYS A 735 -0.24 -26.08 5.23
C LYS A 735 -1.74 -26.39 5.30
N LEU A 736 -2.53 -25.43 5.78
CA LEU A 736 -3.98 -25.45 5.62
C LEU A 736 -4.37 -24.80 4.28
N PRO A 737 -5.43 -25.30 3.61
CA PRO A 737 -5.77 -24.93 2.26
C PRO A 737 -6.44 -23.56 2.20
N HIS A 738 -6.19 -22.84 1.11
CA HIS A 738 -6.82 -21.57 0.78
C HIS A 738 -8.33 -21.75 0.56
N VAL A 739 -9.11 -20.95 1.28
CA VAL A 739 -10.42 -20.43 0.85
C VAL A 739 -10.30 -18.91 0.92
#